data_AF-A0AAD8ZBY6-F1
#
_entry.id   AF-A0AAD8ZBY6-F1
#
_cell.length_a   1.000
_cell.length_b   1.000
_cell.length_c   1.000
_cell.angle_alpha   90.00
_cell.angle_beta   90.00
_cell.angle_gamma   90.00
#
_symmetry.space_group_name_H-M   'P 1'
#
loop_
_entity.id
_entity.type
_entity.pdbx_description
1 polymer ?
#
loop_
_entity_poly.entity_id
_entity_poly.type
_entity_poly.pdbx_seq_one_letter_code
_entity_poly.pdbx_strand_id
1 'polypeptide(L)'
;MLALINRFLDWVKSLFWKEEMELTLVGLQYSGKTTFVNVIASGQFSEDMIPTVGFNMRKVTKGNVTIKIWDIGGQPRFRSMWERYCRGVNAIVYMVDAADRDKVEASRNELHNLLDKPQLQGIPVLVLGNKRDLPDALDEKQLIEKMNLAAIQDREICCYSISCKEKDNIGSLFCNFEFQAKMQWRSIVVGLLVLRVALSCVLWLAFGLGPSWGFNFPIKFSFNLHKIELLKNGDMATSRTNAWSQNVYDNRDHQEKTCSKISENIPKKSYLSFFKTSRDEYDRKYSSFSDALKIKMRGMAKDMFYFGYDNYMKYAFPEDELNPIDCEGRGPDVLNPSNININDVLGNYSLTLIDTLDTLLVLGNVSEFHRAVRLVIDTVSFDKDSTVQVFEANIRILGSLISAHILLTDPRHPFGDVGLEGYDNELLRLAHDLAVRLLPAFENTSTGIPYPRVNLKSGVPPDSINETCTAGAGSLLVEFGILSRLIGDSTFEWVARRAVRALWSLRSNETGLLGNVVNIQTGQWVGKQSGLGAGMDSFYEYLLKSYILFGEKEDYRMFIAAYKSIQSHLRRGREACNEGEGDPPLYVNVNMFNGQIMNTWIDSLQAFFPGLQVLIGDVENAICLHAFYYAIWRRFGALPERYNWQLQAPDVHFYPLRPELVESTYLLYQATKNPFYLHVGMHILQSIEKDTKVKCGYATLHHVVDKSKEDRMESFFLSETCKYLYLLFDEDNPLHKSGSRYIFTTEGHIVPIDLRFREKTWEEQAPWKEASKDPPANISNCERIPEERRFALPLKSAYMRQIDHMVGLS
;
A
#
# COMPACT_ATOMS: atom_id res chain seq x y z
N MET A 1 -27.80 45.04 26.45
CA MET A 1 -26.54 45.68 25.99
C MET A 1 -25.33 44.79 26.25
N LEU A 2 -25.01 44.45 27.52
CA LEU A 2 -23.89 43.56 27.89
C LEU A 2 -23.78 42.24 27.09
N ALA A 3 -24.88 41.50 26.89
CA ALA A 3 -24.85 40.24 26.14
C ALA A 3 -24.45 40.38 24.64
N LEU A 4 -24.71 41.53 24.03
CA LEU A 4 -24.31 41.85 22.65
C LEU A 4 -22.82 42.22 22.58
N ILE A 5 -22.34 42.95 23.60
CA ILE A 5 -20.91 43.29 23.75
C ILE A 5 -20.08 42.02 23.98
N ASN A 6 -20.55 41.10 24.84
CA ASN A 6 -19.86 39.82 25.06
C ASN A 6 -19.81 38.96 23.79
N ARG A 7 -20.94 38.79 23.08
CA ARG A 7 -20.94 38.05 21.79
C ARG A 7 -20.02 38.68 20.75
N PHE A 8 -19.92 40.01 20.71
CA PHE A 8 -18.98 40.70 19.81
C PHE A 8 -17.52 40.50 20.25
N LEU A 9 -17.22 40.57 21.56
CA LEU A 9 -15.89 40.31 22.10
C LEU A 9 -15.45 38.85 21.89
N ASP A 10 -16.35 37.88 22.02
CA ASP A 10 -16.05 36.46 21.78
C ASP A 10 -15.84 36.17 20.29
N TRP A 11 -16.58 36.86 19.41
CA TRP A 11 -16.35 36.83 17.96
C TRP A 11 -15.05 37.53 17.53
N VAL A 12 -14.68 38.65 18.16
CA VAL A 12 -13.38 39.29 17.95
C VAL A 12 -12.24 38.42 18.49
N LYS A 13 -12.40 37.76 19.64
CA LYS A 13 -11.41 36.79 20.15
C LYS A 13 -11.22 35.60 19.20
N SER A 14 -12.31 35.05 18.64
CA SER A 14 -12.21 33.92 17.70
C SER A 14 -11.64 34.29 16.32
N LEU A 15 -11.65 35.58 15.96
CA LEU A 15 -10.96 36.11 14.77
C LEU A 15 -9.44 36.21 14.93
N PHE A 16 -8.92 36.32 16.16
CA PHE A 16 -7.48 36.52 16.43
C PHE A 16 -6.78 35.35 17.12
N TRP A 17 -7.50 34.43 17.76
CA TRP A 17 -6.93 33.25 18.39
C TRP A 17 -7.59 31.95 17.94
N LYS A 18 -6.90 31.28 17.01
CA LYS A 18 -7.01 29.84 16.78
C LYS A 18 -5.65 29.24 17.11
N GLU A 19 -5.40 28.98 18.39
CA GLU A 19 -4.12 28.40 18.81
C GLU A 19 -4.09 26.92 18.45
N GLU A 20 -3.18 26.55 17.54
CA GLU A 20 -2.77 25.17 17.37
C GLU A 20 -1.69 24.86 18.41
N MET A 21 -1.93 23.85 19.24
CA MET A 21 -0.96 23.34 20.21
C MET A 21 -0.46 21.97 19.73
N GLU A 22 0.83 21.70 19.90
CA GLU A 22 1.46 20.44 19.53
C GLU A 22 2.08 19.77 20.76
N LEU A 23 1.70 18.52 21.02
CA LEU A 23 2.11 17.72 22.15
C LEU A 23 2.67 16.39 21.64
N THR A 24 3.73 15.88 22.28
CA THR A 24 4.25 14.54 21.99
C THR A 24 4.16 13.66 23.22
N LEU A 25 3.54 12.50 23.04
CA LEU A 25 3.21 11.52 24.07
C LEU A 25 4.18 10.33 23.99
N VAL A 26 5.01 10.20 25.03
CA VAL A 26 6.14 9.26 25.12
C VAL A 26 6.13 8.53 26.47
N GLY A 27 7.00 7.52 26.63
CA GLY A 27 7.04 6.63 27.80
C GLY A 27 6.94 5.15 27.43
N LEU A 28 7.17 4.27 28.40
CA LEU A 28 7.30 2.82 28.18
C LEU A 28 6.08 2.17 27.49
N GLN A 29 6.29 1.02 26.86
CA GLN A 29 5.20 0.19 26.34
C GLN A 29 4.21 -0.21 27.45
N TYR A 30 2.93 -0.36 27.10
CA TYR A 30 1.80 -0.66 28.01
C TYR A 30 1.42 0.41 29.06
N SER A 31 2.07 1.59 29.10
CA SER A 31 1.68 2.68 30.02
C SER A 31 0.34 3.36 29.69
N GLY A 32 -0.28 3.05 28.55
CA GLY A 32 -1.62 3.54 28.17
C GLY A 32 -1.63 4.85 27.38
N LYS A 33 -0.55 5.18 26.67
CA LYS A 33 -0.46 6.37 25.79
C LYS A 33 -1.60 6.46 24.76
N THR A 34 -1.73 5.45 23.91
CA THR A 34 -2.82 5.36 22.91
C THR A 34 -4.20 5.35 23.57
N THR A 35 -4.29 4.83 24.80
CA THR A 35 -5.55 4.79 25.58
C THR A 35 -5.95 6.20 25.98
N PHE A 36 -5.01 6.99 26.48
CA PHE A 36 -5.18 8.39 26.80
C PHE A 36 -5.59 9.21 25.56
N VAL A 37 -4.95 8.99 24.41
CA VAL A 37 -5.32 9.66 23.14
C VAL A 37 -6.72 9.24 22.66
N ASN A 38 -7.09 7.96 22.77
CA ASN A 38 -8.46 7.51 22.49
C ASN A 38 -9.47 8.20 23.40
N VAL A 39 -9.28 8.14 24.72
CA VAL A 39 -10.20 8.69 25.72
C VAL A 39 -10.36 10.21 25.55
N ILE A 40 -9.30 10.94 25.18
CA ILE A 40 -9.36 12.38 24.90
C ILE A 40 -10.02 12.69 23.57
N ALA A 41 -9.82 11.87 22.52
CA ALA A 41 -10.35 12.12 21.19
C ALA A 41 -11.83 11.73 21.01
N SER A 42 -12.25 10.58 21.55
CA SER A 42 -13.60 10.02 21.37
C SER A 42 -14.45 10.00 22.64
N GLY A 43 -13.87 10.26 23.82
CA GLY A 43 -14.56 10.09 25.09
C GLY A 43 -14.85 8.64 25.46
N GLN A 44 -14.34 7.65 24.71
CA GLN A 44 -14.57 6.22 24.91
C GLN A 44 -13.28 5.49 25.27
N PHE A 45 -13.38 4.60 26.26
CA PHE A 45 -12.33 3.67 26.67
C PHE A 45 -12.57 2.31 25.99
N SER A 46 -11.49 1.58 25.70
CA SER A 46 -11.52 0.25 25.11
C SER A 46 -10.48 -0.61 25.83
N GLU A 47 -10.88 -1.80 26.28
CA GLU A 47 -10.00 -2.72 27.03
C GLU A 47 -9.00 -3.44 26.09
N ASP A 48 -9.39 -3.72 24.84
CA ASP A 48 -8.59 -4.46 23.86
C ASP A 48 -7.61 -3.57 23.07
N MET A 49 -6.71 -2.88 23.78
CA MET A 49 -5.75 -1.97 23.16
C MET A 49 -4.33 -2.56 22.99
N ILE A 50 -3.93 -2.72 21.72
CA ILE A 50 -2.59 -3.16 21.32
C ILE A 50 -1.59 -1.99 21.42
N PRO A 51 -0.32 -2.20 21.86
CA PRO A 51 0.70 -1.15 21.87
C PRO A 51 0.99 -0.55 20.49
N THR A 52 1.21 0.77 20.42
CA THR A 52 1.60 1.46 19.18
C THR A 52 2.88 0.88 18.59
N VAL A 53 2.81 0.55 17.29
CA VAL A 53 3.96 0.27 16.44
C VAL A 53 4.27 1.54 15.66
N GLY A 54 5.50 2.05 15.75
CA GLY A 54 5.90 3.32 15.10
C GLY A 54 5.37 4.55 15.82
N PHE A 55 4.62 5.39 15.11
CA PHE A 55 4.05 6.65 15.59
C PHE A 55 2.65 6.89 14.99
N ASN A 56 1.82 7.69 15.65
CA ASN A 56 0.50 8.11 15.16
C ASN A 56 0.25 9.58 15.53
N MET A 57 -0.24 10.39 14.59
CA MET A 57 -0.63 11.78 14.86
C MET A 57 -2.15 11.89 14.90
N ARG A 58 -2.71 12.44 15.98
CA ARG A 58 -4.13 12.78 16.05
C ARG A 58 -4.35 14.26 16.34
N LYS A 59 -5.41 14.82 15.77
CA LYS A 59 -5.88 16.18 16.08
C LYS A 59 -7.13 16.09 16.93
N VAL A 60 -7.12 16.73 18.10
CA VAL A 60 -8.29 16.84 19.00
C VAL A 60 -8.61 18.32 19.17
N THR A 61 -9.83 18.71 18.83
CA THR A 61 -10.32 20.08 19.03
C THR A 61 -11.16 20.13 20.29
N LYS A 62 -10.78 20.97 21.26
CA LYS A 62 -11.48 21.14 22.53
C LYS A 62 -11.68 22.63 22.79
N GLY A 63 -12.93 23.09 22.66
CA GLY A 63 -13.21 24.53 22.58
C GLY A 63 -12.62 25.14 21.31
N ASN A 64 -11.92 26.27 21.43
CA ASN A 64 -11.31 26.99 20.30
C ASN A 64 -9.84 26.57 20.02
N VAL A 65 -9.31 25.60 20.76
CA VAL A 65 -7.92 25.11 20.63
C VAL A 65 -7.92 23.79 19.87
N THR A 66 -7.03 23.66 18.88
CA THR A 66 -6.77 22.40 18.17
C THR A 66 -5.43 21.85 18.63
N ILE A 67 -5.46 20.68 19.28
CA ILE A 67 -4.29 20.01 19.84
C ILE A 67 -3.86 18.89 18.88
N LYS A 68 -2.66 18.99 18.31
CA LYS A 68 -1.97 17.90 17.62
C LYS A 68 -1.26 17.07 18.68
N ILE A 69 -1.53 15.77 18.72
CA ILE A 69 -0.93 14.83 19.66
C ILE A 69 -0.21 13.74 18.86
N TRP A 70 1.10 13.62 19.05
CA TRP A 70 1.92 12.53 18.52
C TRP A 70 2.00 11.41 19.56
N ASP A 71 1.33 10.28 19.32
CA ASP A 71 1.46 9.04 20.10
C ASP A 71 2.63 8.21 19.55
N ILE A 72 3.72 8.10 20.31
CA ILE A 72 4.93 7.40 19.88
C ILE A 72 5.06 6.03 20.58
N GLY A 73 5.48 5.01 19.85
CA GLY A 73 5.71 3.67 20.38
C GLY A 73 6.68 3.63 21.58
N GLY A 74 6.30 2.85 22.60
CA GLY A 74 7.09 2.68 23.83
C GLY A 74 8.08 1.50 23.83
N GLN A 75 8.10 0.74 22.73
CA GLN A 75 8.99 -0.40 22.53
C GLN A 75 10.44 0.09 22.35
N PRO A 76 11.48 -0.64 22.82
CA PRO A 76 12.88 -0.19 22.74
C PRO A 76 13.30 0.31 21.35
N ARG A 77 12.92 -0.39 20.28
CA ARG A 77 13.18 -0.03 18.87
C ARG A 77 12.66 1.33 18.41
N PHE A 78 11.75 1.96 19.16
CA PHE A 78 11.17 3.27 18.83
C PHE A 78 11.64 4.41 19.74
N ARG A 79 12.39 4.12 20.82
CA ARG A 79 12.82 5.14 21.80
C ARG A 79 13.86 6.11 21.24
N SER A 80 14.71 5.65 20.34
CA SER A 80 15.63 6.48 19.57
C SER A 80 14.93 7.59 18.76
N MET A 81 13.66 7.39 18.40
CA MET A 81 12.87 8.39 17.67
C MET A 81 12.27 9.47 18.57
N TRP A 82 12.15 9.24 19.88
CA TRP A 82 11.45 10.16 20.81
C TRP A 82 12.03 11.58 20.73
N GLU A 83 13.36 11.72 20.66
CA GLU A 83 14.06 12.99 20.49
C GLU A 83 13.56 13.79 19.26
N ARG A 84 13.35 13.10 18.13
CA ARG A 84 12.91 13.72 16.87
C ARG A 84 11.48 14.26 16.96
N TYR A 85 10.58 13.53 17.63
CA TYR A 85 9.16 13.92 17.77
C TYR A 85 8.90 14.84 18.97
N CYS A 86 9.77 14.88 19.97
CA CYS A 86 9.69 15.86 21.07
C CYS A 86 10.27 17.24 20.67
N ARG A 87 11.00 17.35 19.56
CA ARG A 87 11.62 18.61 19.15
C ARG A 87 10.59 19.63 18.65
N GLY A 88 10.57 20.81 19.27
CA GLY A 88 9.76 21.96 18.81
C GLY A 88 8.28 21.91 19.20
N VAL A 89 7.85 20.89 19.95
CA VAL A 89 6.49 20.80 20.49
C VAL A 89 6.28 21.78 21.64
N ASN A 90 5.02 22.08 21.97
CA ASN A 90 4.70 22.93 23.12
C ASN A 90 4.99 22.22 24.44
N ALA A 91 4.60 20.95 24.60
CA ALA A 91 4.97 20.17 25.78
C ALA A 91 5.14 18.68 25.49
N ILE A 92 6.03 18.05 26.27
CA ILE A 92 6.23 16.60 26.26
C ILE A 92 5.32 15.98 27.32
N VAL A 93 4.48 15.04 26.93
CA VAL A 93 3.65 14.26 27.87
C VAL A 93 4.31 12.90 28.06
N TYR A 94 4.76 12.60 29.27
CA TYR A 94 5.44 11.35 29.61
C TYR A 94 4.52 10.44 30.42
N MET A 95 4.10 9.33 29.83
CA MET A 95 3.11 8.40 30.39
C MET A 95 3.79 7.23 31.11
N VAL A 96 3.56 7.14 32.41
CA VAL A 96 4.07 6.11 33.33
C VAL A 96 2.91 5.19 33.72
N ASP A 97 3.16 3.89 33.78
CA ASP A 97 2.24 2.96 34.45
C ASP A 97 2.44 3.08 35.96
N ALA A 98 1.44 3.57 36.69
CA ALA A 98 1.55 3.79 38.12
C ALA A 98 1.46 2.47 38.93
N ALA A 99 0.90 1.40 38.37
CA ALA A 99 0.75 0.10 39.02
C ALA A 99 1.96 -0.83 38.80
N ASP A 100 2.67 -0.68 37.68
CA ASP A 100 3.81 -1.50 37.30
C ASP A 100 5.13 -1.04 37.97
N ARG A 101 5.25 -1.34 39.26
CA ARG A 101 6.37 -0.89 40.12
C ARG A 101 7.76 -1.29 39.60
N ASP A 102 7.88 -2.45 38.98
CA ASP A 102 9.16 -2.97 38.46
C ASP A 102 9.67 -2.16 37.26
N LYS A 103 8.77 -1.57 36.47
CA LYS A 103 9.13 -0.74 35.32
C LYS A 103 9.32 0.73 35.64
N VAL A 104 9.02 1.20 36.87
CA VAL A 104 9.18 2.61 37.25
C VAL A 104 10.63 3.07 37.15
N GLU A 105 11.61 2.25 37.54
CA GLU A 105 13.02 2.65 37.42
C GLU A 105 13.49 2.71 35.95
N ALA A 106 13.08 1.75 35.12
CA ALA A 106 13.33 1.83 33.67
C ALA A 106 12.66 3.07 33.05
N SER A 107 11.46 3.40 33.49
CA SER A 107 10.70 4.59 33.08
C SER A 107 11.41 5.89 33.48
N ARG A 108 11.97 5.94 34.70
CA ARG A 108 12.83 7.04 35.16
C ARG A 108 14.03 7.20 34.23
N ASN A 109 14.81 6.14 34.02
CA ASN A 109 16.04 6.22 33.23
C ASN A 109 15.75 6.72 31.79
N GLU A 110 14.70 6.20 31.16
CA GLU A 110 14.29 6.63 29.82
C GLU A 110 13.76 8.08 29.76
N LEU A 111 13.09 8.57 30.82
CA LEU A 111 12.71 9.99 30.92
C LEU A 111 13.95 10.89 31.01
N HIS A 112 14.87 10.61 31.94
CA HIS A 112 16.06 11.45 32.13
C HIS A 112 16.96 11.41 30.88
N ASN A 113 17.20 10.23 30.29
CA ASN A 113 17.93 10.08 29.00
C ASN A 113 17.31 10.88 27.84
N LEU A 114 15.98 11.07 27.83
CA LEU A 114 15.29 11.89 26.83
C LEU A 114 15.48 13.38 27.13
N LEU A 115 15.38 13.80 28.39
CA LEU A 115 15.48 15.22 28.76
C LEU A 115 16.93 15.76 28.69
N ASP A 116 17.93 14.90 28.84
CA ASP A 116 19.36 15.21 28.66
C ASP A 116 19.72 15.61 27.21
N LYS A 117 18.81 15.43 26.24
CA LYS A 117 19.04 15.82 24.84
C LYS A 117 19.02 17.35 24.68
N PRO A 118 20.12 18.00 24.26
CA PRO A 118 20.20 19.47 24.13
C PRO A 118 19.10 20.09 23.25
N GLN A 119 18.61 19.33 22.26
CA GLN A 119 17.55 19.70 21.33
C GLN A 119 16.18 19.87 22.00
N LEU A 120 16.00 19.33 23.22
CA LEU A 120 14.77 19.38 24.01
C LEU A 120 14.87 20.30 25.23
N GLN A 121 15.96 21.07 25.36
CA GLN A 121 16.19 21.96 26.50
C GLN A 121 15.06 23.00 26.63
N GLY A 122 14.54 23.16 27.86
CA GLY A 122 13.50 24.14 28.17
C GLY A 122 12.08 23.82 27.67
N ILE A 123 11.85 22.66 27.02
CA ILE A 123 10.48 22.21 26.68
C ILE A 123 9.81 21.66 27.95
N PRO A 124 8.65 22.18 28.38
CA PRO A 124 7.95 21.71 29.57
C PRO A 124 7.50 20.25 29.48
N VAL A 125 7.45 19.58 30.64
CA VAL A 125 7.15 18.16 30.76
C VAL A 125 5.93 17.94 31.65
N LEU A 126 4.99 17.13 31.16
CA LEU A 126 3.86 16.63 31.92
C LEU A 126 4.02 15.13 32.16
N VAL A 127 4.25 14.72 33.40
CA VAL A 127 4.29 13.30 33.79
C VAL A 127 2.90 12.84 34.21
N LEU A 128 2.40 11.78 33.58
CA LEU A 128 1.10 11.19 33.88
C LEU A 128 1.27 9.76 34.39
N GLY A 129 0.93 9.53 35.66
CA GLY A 129 0.81 8.20 36.23
C GLY A 129 -0.57 7.63 35.95
N ASN A 130 -0.68 6.72 34.99
CA ASN A 130 -1.94 6.11 34.58
C ASN A 130 -2.18 4.78 35.30
N LYS A 131 -3.43 4.29 35.24
CA LYS A 131 -3.95 3.09 35.92
C LYS A 131 -4.09 3.23 37.44
N ARG A 132 -4.43 4.43 37.91
CA ARG A 132 -4.77 4.71 39.33
C ARG A 132 -5.90 3.84 39.88
N ASP A 133 -6.76 3.30 39.01
CA ASP A 133 -7.83 2.36 39.31
C ASP A 133 -7.35 0.97 39.79
N LEU A 134 -6.07 0.64 39.60
CA LEU A 134 -5.50 -0.64 40.01
C LEU A 134 -4.97 -0.60 41.46
N PRO A 135 -5.03 -1.73 42.19
CA PRO A 135 -4.37 -1.85 43.49
C PRO A 135 -2.85 -1.62 43.35
N ASP A 136 -2.24 -1.14 44.43
CA ASP A 136 -0.81 -0.81 44.53
C ASP A 136 -0.28 0.30 43.59
N ALA A 137 -1.16 0.98 42.83
CA ALA A 137 -0.81 2.13 42.02
C ALA A 137 -0.21 3.28 42.84
N LEU A 138 0.87 3.88 42.33
CA LEU A 138 1.58 4.97 42.98
C LEU A 138 0.79 6.28 42.95
N ASP A 139 0.79 6.99 44.07
CA ASP A 139 0.26 8.36 44.13
C ASP A 139 1.23 9.40 43.54
N GLU A 140 0.77 10.65 43.42
CA GLU A 140 1.55 11.74 42.82
C GLU A 140 2.85 12.04 43.56
N LYS A 141 2.87 11.91 44.90
CA LYS A 141 4.09 12.16 45.70
C LYS A 141 5.09 11.03 45.48
N GLN A 142 4.61 9.79 45.51
CA GLN A 142 5.42 8.60 45.25
C GLN A 142 5.99 8.58 43.82
N LEU A 143 5.24 9.06 42.83
CA LEU A 143 5.73 9.22 41.46
C LEU A 143 6.79 10.31 41.34
N ILE A 144 6.59 11.48 41.97
CA ILE A 144 7.59 12.57 41.99
C ILE A 144 8.91 12.09 42.59
N GLU A 145 8.85 11.35 43.70
CA GLU A 145 10.02 10.77 44.38
C GLU A 145 10.68 9.67 43.52
N LYS A 146 9.93 8.64 43.11
CA LYS A 146 10.49 7.49 42.37
C LYS A 146 10.97 7.81 40.96
N MET A 147 10.37 8.79 40.28
CA MET A 147 10.84 9.27 38.97
C MET A 147 11.94 10.34 39.11
N ASN A 148 12.32 10.72 40.34
CA ASN A 148 13.31 11.75 40.66
C ASN A 148 13.03 13.08 39.93
N LEU A 149 11.77 13.53 39.91
CA LEU A 149 11.38 14.71 39.12
C LEU A 149 11.95 16.01 39.69
N ALA A 150 12.25 16.05 40.99
CA ALA A 150 12.85 17.20 41.67
C ALA A 150 14.30 17.51 41.22
N ALA A 151 14.98 16.57 40.55
CA ALA A 151 16.30 16.81 39.96
C ALA A 151 16.25 17.60 38.64
N ILE A 152 15.08 17.67 37.99
CA ILE A 152 14.88 18.37 36.71
C ILE A 152 14.58 19.84 37.03
N GLN A 153 15.56 20.72 36.82
CA GLN A 153 15.48 22.15 37.16
C GLN A 153 15.57 23.09 35.93
N ASP A 154 15.81 22.56 34.74
CA ASP A 154 16.03 23.33 33.51
C ASP A 154 14.75 23.62 32.70
N ARG A 155 13.59 23.15 33.18
CA ARG A 155 12.29 23.23 32.54
C ARG A 155 11.16 23.13 33.57
N GLU A 156 9.96 23.59 33.21
CA GLU A 156 8.76 23.38 34.03
C GLU A 156 8.32 21.90 33.96
N ILE A 157 7.99 21.31 35.11
CA ILE A 157 7.52 19.93 35.21
C ILE A 157 6.31 19.80 36.14
N CYS A 158 5.29 19.08 35.68
CA CYS A 158 4.09 18.75 36.47
C CYS A 158 3.87 17.23 36.49
N CYS A 159 3.29 16.71 37.57
CA CYS A 159 2.97 15.29 37.71
C CYS A 159 1.54 15.11 38.22
N TYR A 160 0.76 14.21 37.60
CA TYR A 160 -0.62 13.90 37.99
C TYR A 160 -0.90 12.39 37.93
N SER A 161 -1.79 11.89 38.80
CA SER A 161 -2.23 10.49 38.83
C SER A 161 -3.67 10.33 38.34
N ILE A 162 -3.85 9.51 37.31
CA ILE A 162 -5.06 9.43 36.46
C ILE A 162 -5.54 7.99 36.24
N SER A 163 -6.79 7.83 35.83
CA SER A 163 -7.29 6.58 35.23
C SER A 163 -7.88 6.85 33.85
N CYS A 164 -7.28 6.27 32.80
CA CYS A 164 -7.93 6.21 31.49
C CYS A 164 -9.16 5.29 31.45
N LYS A 165 -9.26 4.31 32.36
CA LYS A 165 -10.38 3.37 32.45
C LYS A 165 -11.62 4.05 33.01
N GLU A 166 -11.49 4.64 34.19
CA GLU A 166 -12.59 5.30 34.91
C GLU A 166 -12.80 6.76 34.47
N LYS A 167 -11.86 7.30 33.66
CA LYS A 167 -11.76 8.71 33.24
C LYS A 167 -11.47 9.66 34.41
N ASP A 168 -11.04 9.12 35.55
CA ASP A 168 -10.67 9.89 36.74
C ASP A 168 -9.46 10.80 36.49
N ASN A 169 -9.53 12.01 37.03
CA ASN A 169 -8.62 13.14 36.82
C ASN A 169 -8.32 13.58 35.36
N ILE A 170 -8.91 12.96 34.34
CA ILE A 170 -8.71 13.40 32.93
C ILE A 170 -9.48 14.69 32.62
N GLY A 171 -10.62 14.92 33.28
CA GLY A 171 -11.37 16.19 33.15
C GLY A 171 -10.66 17.36 33.83
N SER A 172 -10.18 17.16 35.06
CA SER A 172 -9.42 18.16 35.84
C SER A 172 -8.06 18.46 35.19
N LEU A 173 -7.45 17.51 34.47
CA LEU A 173 -6.30 17.76 33.59
C LEU A 173 -6.53 18.81 32.50
N PHE A 174 -7.77 19.13 32.12
CA PHE A 174 -8.07 20.22 31.18
C PHE A 174 -8.71 21.44 31.84
N CYS A 175 -9.29 21.32 33.04
CA CYS A 175 -9.80 22.47 33.80
C CYS A 175 -8.72 23.16 34.64
N ASN A 176 -7.74 22.41 35.15
CA ASN A 176 -6.51 22.94 35.74
C ASN A 176 -5.44 23.24 34.67
N PHE A 177 -5.69 22.88 33.40
CA PHE A 177 -4.92 23.34 32.23
C PHE A 177 -5.77 24.31 31.39
N GLU A 178 -6.06 25.51 31.86
CA GLU A 178 -5.09 26.58 31.62
C GLU A 178 -3.69 26.19 32.07
N PHE A 179 -2.83 25.71 31.15
CA PHE A 179 -1.46 25.26 31.43
C PHE A 179 -0.53 26.47 31.69
N GLN A 180 -0.94 27.23 32.70
CA GLN A 180 -0.53 28.56 33.17
C GLN A 180 -0.15 29.62 32.14
N ALA A 181 -0.99 29.86 31.13
CA ALA A 181 -1.12 31.16 30.44
C ALA A 181 0.17 31.86 29.90
N LYS A 182 1.30 31.17 29.79
CA LYS A 182 2.63 31.82 29.67
C LYS A 182 3.67 31.14 28.77
N MET A 183 3.38 30.05 28.07
CA MET A 183 4.39 29.45 27.18
C MET A 183 4.91 30.39 26.06
N GLN A 184 4.25 31.52 25.77
CA GLN A 184 4.91 32.67 25.14
C GLN A 184 4.52 34.03 25.74
N TRP A 185 5.40 34.61 26.55
CA TRP A 185 5.36 36.04 26.94
C TRP A 185 5.78 37.02 25.82
N ARG A 186 5.78 36.57 24.55
CA ARG A 186 6.17 37.39 23.39
C ARG A 186 4.99 38.12 22.74
N SER A 187 3.82 37.51 22.67
CA SER A 187 2.65 38.07 21.98
C SER A 187 1.92 39.17 22.76
N ILE A 188 1.95 39.15 24.10
CA ILE A 188 1.32 40.19 24.93
C ILE A 188 2.07 41.53 24.81
N VAL A 189 3.40 41.52 24.71
CA VAL A 189 4.20 42.74 24.51
C VAL A 189 3.92 43.35 23.14
N VAL A 190 3.85 42.52 22.08
CA VAL A 190 3.49 42.97 20.73
C VAL A 190 2.04 43.46 20.67
N GLY A 191 1.10 42.73 21.28
CA GLY A 191 -0.31 43.12 21.37
C GLY A 191 -0.50 44.44 22.13
N LEU A 192 0.18 44.65 23.25
CA LEU A 192 0.18 45.93 23.97
C LEU A 192 0.87 47.04 23.17
N LEU A 193 1.92 46.76 22.39
CA LEU A 193 2.52 47.74 21.48
C LEU A 193 1.52 48.18 20.40
N VAL A 194 0.89 47.21 19.73
CA VAL A 194 -0.10 47.46 18.67
C VAL A 194 -1.33 48.17 19.23
N LEU A 195 -1.82 47.78 20.41
CA LEU A 195 -2.92 48.47 21.08
C LEU A 195 -2.55 49.91 21.48
N ARG A 196 -1.31 50.14 21.95
CA ARG A 196 -0.81 51.48 22.31
C ARG A 196 -0.61 52.37 21.09
N VAL A 197 -0.14 51.82 19.97
CA VAL A 197 -0.06 52.52 18.67
C VAL A 197 -1.46 52.82 18.15
N ALA A 198 -2.38 51.84 18.17
CA ALA A 198 -3.77 52.03 17.74
C ALA A 198 -4.51 53.07 18.59
N LEU A 199 -4.40 53.02 19.92
CA LEU A 199 -4.95 54.03 20.82
C LEU A 199 -4.32 55.41 20.60
N SER A 200 -3.02 55.49 20.31
CA SER A 200 -2.36 56.76 19.97
C SER A 200 -2.87 57.33 18.64
N CYS A 201 -3.05 56.50 17.61
CA CYS A 201 -3.63 56.89 16.33
C CYS A 201 -5.11 57.31 16.47
N VAL A 202 -5.90 56.61 17.29
CA VAL A 202 -7.31 56.97 17.56
C VAL A 202 -7.40 58.27 18.35
N LEU A 203 -6.52 58.51 19.33
CA LEU A 203 -6.43 59.78 20.05
C LEU A 203 -5.99 60.93 19.14
N TRP A 204 -5.04 60.70 18.22
CA TRP A 204 -4.66 61.68 17.19
C TRP A 204 -5.84 62.04 16.27
N LEU A 205 -6.58 61.04 15.79
CA LEU A 205 -7.74 61.24 14.91
C LEU A 205 -8.93 61.89 15.64
N ALA A 206 -9.08 61.66 16.94
CA ALA A 206 -10.16 62.23 17.75
C ALA A 206 -9.87 63.65 18.27
N PHE A 207 -8.60 64.02 18.51
CA PHE A 207 -8.23 65.29 19.13
C PHE A 207 -7.38 66.23 18.26
N GLY A 208 -7.05 65.86 17.01
CA GLY A 208 -6.56 66.80 16.00
C GLY A 208 -5.16 67.39 16.24
N LEU A 209 -4.30 66.69 16.99
CA LEU A 209 -2.91 67.09 17.24
C LEU A 209 -1.94 66.22 16.42
N GLY A 210 -1.76 66.56 15.15
CA GLY A 210 -0.72 65.96 14.31
C GLY A 210 0.58 66.79 14.31
N PRO A 211 1.76 66.16 14.34
CA PRO A 211 2.93 66.74 13.71
C PRO A 211 2.69 66.72 12.20
N SER A 212 3.02 67.83 11.55
CA SER A 212 3.02 67.91 10.10
C SER A 212 4.05 66.96 9.51
N TRP A 213 3.70 66.33 8.38
CA TRP A 213 4.45 66.30 7.10
C TRP A 213 3.60 65.46 6.12
N GLY A 214 3.33 65.99 4.93
CA GLY A 214 2.29 65.45 4.04
C GLY A 214 2.78 64.46 2.98
N PHE A 215 1.84 63.80 2.29
CA PHE A 215 1.71 63.72 0.82
C PHE A 215 0.56 62.76 0.41
N ASN A 216 -0.57 63.32 -0.09
CA ASN A 216 -1.28 63.01 -1.35
C ASN A 216 -1.16 61.58 -2.00
N PHE A 217 -2.16 60.93 -2.64
CA PHE A 217 -3.52 61.26 -3.22
C PHE A 217 -4.45 59.97 -3.03
N PRO A 218 -5.59 59.68 -3.71
CA PRO A 218 -6.81 59.11 -3.06
C PRO A 218 -7.41 57.85 -3.75
N ILE A 219 -8.61 57.41 -3.31
CA ILE A 219 -9.73 56.90 -4.15
C ILE A 219 -11.03 56.83 -3.29
N LYS A 220 -12.20 57.08 -3.90
CA LYS A 220 -13.53 56.99 -3.26
C LYS A 220 -14.28 55.72 -3.71
N PHE A 221 -15.13 55.19 -2.83
CA PHE A 221 -16.30 54.39 -3.19
C PHE A 221 -17.53 54.87 -2.40
N SER A 222 -18.72 54.74 -2.99
CA SER A 222 -20.01 55.03 -2.33
C SER A 222 -21.01 53.91 -2.62
N PHE A 223 -21.73 53.49 -1.60
CA PHE A 223 -22.89 52.59 -1.67
C PHE A 223 -24.18 53.38 -1.97
N ASN A 224 -25.23 52.71 -2.48
CA ASN A 224 -26.41 52.47 -1.63
C ASN A 224 -27.36 51.36 -2.14
N LEU A 225 -28.19 50.85 -1.21
CA LEU A 225 -29.21 49.81 -1.38
C LEU A 225 -30.51 50.37 -1.98
N HIS A 226 -31.36 49.49 -2.55
CA HIS A 226 -32.72 49.33 -1.99
C HIS A 226 -33.35 47.94 -2.18
N LYS A 227 -34.41 47.73 -1.39
CA LYS A 227 -35.20 46.50 -1.18
C LYS A 227 -36.62 46.75 -1.71
N ILE A 228 -37.38 45.70 -2.09
CA ILE A 228 -38.85 45.58 -1.92
C ILE A 228 -39.34 44.18 -2.39
N GLU A 229 -40.55 43.82 -1.99
CA GLU A 229 -41.12 42.46 -1.92
C GLU A 229 -42.53 42.40 -2.56
N LEU A 230 -43.07 41.19 -2.75
CA LEU A 230 -44.50 40.83 -2.98
C LEU A 230 -45.19 41.13 -4.34
N LEU A 231 -45.67 40.06 -5.00
CA LEU A 231 -47.11 39.72 -5.10
C LEU A 231 -47.33 38.25 -5.58
N LYS A 232 -48.59 37.78 -5.65
CA LYS A 232 -49.00 36.36 -5.48
C LYS A 232 -50.06 35.88 -6.49
N ASN A 233 -50.09 34.56 -6.78
CA ASN A 233 -51.15 33.75 -7.46
C ASN A 233 -51.44 34.15 -8.94
N GLY A 234 -51.86 33.32 -9.92
CA GLY A 234 -52.28 31.91 -10.07
C GLY A 234 -52.61 31.63 -11.58
N ASP A 235 -53.22 30.55 -12.09
CA ASP A 235 -53.60 29.21 -11.57
C ASP A 235 -53.96 28.21 -12.73
N MET A 236 -53.52 26.94 -12.61
CA MET A 236 -54.27 25.67 -12.89
C MET A 236 -54.60 25.10 -14.32
N ALA A 237 -54.38 23.78 -14.50
CA ALA A 237 -55.01 22.74 -15.39
C ALA A 237 -53.98 21.67 -15.88
N THR A 238 -53.93 20.41 -15.42
CA THR A 238 -54.64 19.16 -15.86
C THR A 238 -54.35 18.71 -17.33
N SER A 239 -54.23 17.42 -17.74
CA SER A 239 -54.31 16.08 -17.07
C SER A 239 -53.82 14.94 -18.03
N ARG A 240 -53.22 13.85 -17.48
CA ARG A 240 -53.19 12.40 -17.89
C ARG A 240 -53.16 11.96 -19.39
N THR A 241 -52.36 10.92 -19.71
CA THR A 241 -52.85 9.55 -20.09
C THR A 241 -51.70 8.50 -20.26
N ASN A 242 -52.04 7.22 -20.50
CA ASN A 242 -51.24 6.01 -20.23
C ASN A 242 -50.79 5.19 -21.46
N ALA A 243 -49.66 4.48 -21.29
CA ALA A 243 -49.40 3.04 -21.64
C ALA A 243 -49.37 2.53 -23.10
N TRP A 244 -49.09 1.20 -23.20
CA TRP A 244 -48.90 0.29 -24.37
C TRP A 244 -47.52 0.37 -25.04
N SER A 245 -46.82 -0.71 -25.42
CA SER A 245 -47.03 -2.19 -25.42
C SER A 245 -45.62 -2.87 -25.28
N GLN A 246 -45.36 -4.01 -24.63
CA GLN A 246 -45.82 -5.42 -24.75
C GLN A 246 -45.24 -6.22 -25.95
N ASN A 247 -44.77 -7.45 -25.64
CA ASN A 247 -44.53 -8.64 -26.50
C ASN A 247 -43.17 -8.85 -27.21
N VAL A 248 -42.68 -10.08 -27.49
CA VAL A 248 -42.76 -11.43 -26.82
C VAL A 248 -41.94 -12.44 -27.68
N TYR A 249 -41.15 -13.35 -27.07
CA TYR A 249 -40.71 -14.68 -27.61
C TYR A 249 -39.80 -14.70 -28.89
N ASP A 250 -39.02 -15.74 -29.25
CA ASP A 250 -38.52 -16.96 -28.57
C ASP A 250 -37.47 -17.73 -29.44
N ASN A 251 -36.67 -18.59 -28.80
CA ASN A 251 -35.91 -19.78 -29.27
C ASN A 251 -35.07 -19.83 -30.58
N ARG A 252 -33.79 -20.24 -30.38
CA ARG A 252 -33.03 -21.38 -30.99
C ARG A 252 -32.87 -21.45 -32.53
N ASP A 253 -31.69 -21.76 -33.09
CA ASP A 253 -30.99 -23.04 -32.87
C ASP A 253 -29.48 -23.04 -33.25
N HIS A 254 -28.80 -24.17 -32.99
CA HIS A 254 -27.36 -24.39 -33.22
C HIS A 254 -26.92 -24.46 -34.71
N GLN A 255 -25.68 -24.04 -35.03
CA GLN A 255 -24.55 -24.97 -35.29
C GLN A 255 -23.24 -24.28 -35.74
N GLU A 256 -22.12 -24.97 -35.49
CA GLU A 256 -20.75 -24.58 -35.84
C GLU A 256 -20.49 -24.58 -37.35
N LYS A 257 -19.61 -23.70 -37.85
CA LYS A 257 -18.49 -24.06 -38.77
C LYS A 257 -17.55 -22.90 -39.14
N THR A 258 -16.26 -23.13 -38.86
CA THR A 258 -15.07 -22.75 -39.66
C THR A 258 -15.06 -21.43 -40.45
N CYS A 259 -14.26 -20.45 -40.00
CA CYS A 259 -13.83 -19.33 -40.83
C CYS A 259 -12.82 -19.77 -41.91
N SER A 260 -13.28 -19.94 -43.16
CA SER A 260 -12.43 -19.83 -44.35
C SER A 260 -12.26 -18.35 -44.76
N LYS A 261 -11.06 -17.98 -45.22
CA LYS A 261 -10.75 -16.62 -45.67
C LYS A 261 -11.62 -16.21 -46.88
N ILE A 262 -12.32 -15.09 -46.78
CA ILE A 262 -12.67 -14.26 -47.94
C ILE A 262 -12.23 -12.84 -47.64
N SER A 263 -11.26 -12.35 -48.41
CA SER A 263 -10.84 -10.96 -48.43
C SER A 263 -11.49 -10.27 -49.63
N GLU A 264 -12.48 -9.41 -49.39
CA GLU A 264 -12.96 -8.49 -50.42
C GLU A 264 -13.08 -7.06 -49.89
N ASN A 265 -12.82 -6.11 -50.80
CA ASN A 265 -12.65 -4.70 -50.48
C ASN A 265 -13.98 -4.03 -50.10
N ILE A 266 -14.03 -3.42 -48.92
CA ILE A 266 -15.06 -2.42 -48.57
C ILE A 266 -14.36 -1.05 -48.42
N PRO A 267 -14.85 0.03 -49.08
CA PRO A 267 -14.17 1.32 -49.04
C PRO A 267 -14.18 1.93 -47.64
N LYS A 268 -13.05 2.50 -47.20
CA LYS A 268 -12.95 3.32 -45.99
C LYS A 268 -13.80 4.60 -46.11
N LYS A 269 -15.11 4.52 -45.87
CA LYS A 269 -15.93 5.70 -45.65
C LYS A 269 -15.65 6.26 -44.25
N SER A 270 -15.22 7.51 -44.23
CA SER A 270 -14.97 8.28 -43.01
C SER A 270 -16.26 8.48 -42.20
N TYR A 271 -16.45 7.72 -41.14
CA TYR A 271 -17.51 7.92 -40.12
C TYR A 271 -17.15 9.03 -39.10
N LEU A 272 -16.23 9.94 -39.44
CA LEU A 272 -15.59 10.86 -38.50
C LEU A 272 -16.26 12.24 -38.37
N SER A 273 -17.49 12.43 -38.87
CA SER A 273 -18.06 13.77 -39.07
C SER A 273 -19.45 14.05 -38.46
N PHE A 274 -19.98 13.24 -37.53
CA PHE A 274 -21.34 13.46 -36.98
C PHE A 274 -21.46 13.69 -35.46
N PHE A 275 -20.37 13.66 -34.69
CA PHE A 275 -20.37 14.14 -33.29
C PHE A 275 -19.40 15.30 -33.11
N LYS A 276 -19.93 16.50 -33.33
CA LYS A 276 -19.24 17.79 -33.10
C LYS A 276 -19.83 18.58 -31.91
N THR A 277 -20.40 17.87 -30.94
CA THR A 277 -20.46 18.33 -29.56
C THR A 277 -19.04 18.38 -28.99
N SER A 278 -18.80 19.24 -27.99
CA SER A 278 -17.45 19.48 -27.48
C SER A 278 -16.83 18.20 -26.93
N ARG A 279 -15.87 17.59 -27.65
CA ARG A 279 -15.10 16.43 -27.17
C ARG A 279 -14.58 16.72 -25.76
N ASP A 280 -14.80 15.80 -24.84
CA ASP A 280 -14.33 15.91 -23.47
C ASP A 280 -12.81 16.07 -23.43
N GLU A 281 -12.27 16.68 -22.37
CA GLU A 281 -10.82 16.82 -22.24
C GLU A 281 -10.14 15.45 -22.16
N TYR A 282 -10.77 14.54 -21.41
CA TYR A 282 -10.36 13.15 -21.28
C TYR A 282 -10.34 12.43 -22.64
N ASP A 283 -11.40 12.55 -23.45
CA ASP A 283 -11.45 11.95 -24.78
C ASP A 283 -10.32 12.49 -25.68
N ARG A 284 -10.08 13.81 -25.67
CA ARG A 284 -9.00 14.41 -26.47
C ARG A 284 -7.62 13.91 -26.05
N LYS A 285 -7.40 13.71 -24.76
CA LYS A 285 -6.11 13.30 -24.20
C LYS A 285 -5.83 11.80 -24.42
N TYR A 286 -6.83 10.94 -24.20
CA TYR A 286 -6.60 9.49 -24.06
C TYR A 286 -7.12 8.61 -25.21
N SER A 287 -7.93 9.13 -26.15
CA SER A 287 -8.52 8.33 -27.24
C SER A 287 -7.54 7.78 -28.30
N SER A 288 -6.28 8.25 -28.30
CA SER A 288 -5.26 7.76 -29.25
C SER A 288 -3.86 7.87 -28.66
N PHE A 289 -2.95 7.03 -29.14
CA PHE A 289 -1.54 7.01 -28.78
C PHE A 289 -0.75 6.66 -30.05
N SER A 290 0.25 7.45 -30.42
CA SER A 290 0.93 7.29 -31.71
C SER A 290 2.04 6.24 -31.66
N ASP A 291 2.28 5.53 -32.76
CA ASP A 291 3.35 4.51 -32.82
C ASP A 291 4.75 5.11 -32.61
N ALA A 292 4.97 6.36 -33.04
CA ALA A 292 6.21 7.09 -32.74
C ALA A 292 6.41 7.30 -31.22
N LEU A 293 5.33 7.58 -30.49
CA LEU A 293 5.37 7.70 -29.03
C LEU A 293 5.54 6.34 -28.35
N LYS A 294 4.91 5.28 -28.89
CA LYS A 294 5.05 3.88 -28.45
C LYS A 294 6.50 3.40 -28.56
N ILE A 295 7.11 3.59 -29.73
CA ILE A 295 8.53 3.28 -29.97
C ILE A 295 9.43 4.06 -29.00
N LYS A 296 9.15 5.35 -28.78
CA LYS A 296 9.91 6.19 -27.83
C LYS A 296 9.79 5.68 -26.38
N MET A 297 8.59 5.31 -25.93
CA MET A 297 8.38 4.81 -24.57
C MET A 297 8.96 3.40 -24.37
N ARG A 298 8.88 2.52 -25.38
CA ARG A 298 9.59 1.22 -25.37
C ARG A 298 11.10 1.40 -25.26
N GLY A 299 11.67 2.35 -26.01
CA GLY A 299 13.10 2.70 -25.90
C GLY A 299 13.46 3.18 -24.51
N MET A 300 12.71 4.15 -23.97
CA MET A 300 12.91 4.69 -22.63
C MET A 300 12.77 3.63 -21.51
N ALA A 301 11.84 2.66 -21.63
CA ALA A 301 11.73 1.54 -20.69
C ALA A 301 12.92 0.57 -20.80
N LYS A 302 13.44 0.34 -22.01
CA LYS A 302 14.66 -0.46 -22.22
C LYS A 302 15.89 0.24 -21.63
N ASP A 303 16.06 1.53 -21.90
CA ASP A 303 17.17 2.34 -21.37
C ASP A 303 17.13 2.42 -19.84
N MET A 304 15.93 2.48 -19.25
CA MET A 304 15.71 2.43 -17.79
C MET A 304 16.19 1.10 -17.19
N PHE A 305 15.82 -0.03 -17.79
CA PHE A 305 16.31 -1.34 -17.36
C PHE A 305 17.84 -1.42 -17.43
N TYR A 306 18.45 -1.13 -18.58
CA TYR A 306 19.91 -1.24 -18.73
C TYR A 306 20.66 -0.26 -17.84
N PHE A 307 20.13 0.95 -17.60
CA PHE A 307 20.74 1.88 -16.65
C PHE A 307 20.75 1.33 -15.21
N GLY A 308 19.71 0.61 -14.77
CA GLY A 308 19.74 -0.06 -13.47
C GLY A 308 20.64 -1.30 -13.48
N TYR A 309 20.45 -2.18 -14.45
CA TYR A 309 21.14 -3.47 -14.58
C TYR A 309 22.65 -3.32 -14.76
N ASP A 310 23.11 -2.51 -15.72
CA ASP A 310 24.54 -2.35 -16.02
C ASP A 310 25.31 -1.72 -14.84
N ASN A 311 24.65 -0.84 -14.08
CA ASN A 311 25.26 -0.25 -12.89
C ASN A 311 25.22 -1.19 -11.68
N TYR A 312 24.19 -2.02 -11.51
CA TYR A 312 24.21 -3.13 -10.55
C TYR A 312 25.38 -4.08 -10.85
N MET A 313 25.52 -4.52 -12.11
CA MET A 313 26.63 -5.39 -12.55
C MET A 313 28.02 -4.75 -12.39
N LYS A 314 28.09 -3.42 -12.33
CA LYS A 314 29.35 -2.67 -12.20
C LYS A 314 29.74 -2.35 -10.76
N TYR A 315 28.77 -2.05 -9.89
CA TYR A 315 29.02 -1.48 -8.56
C TYR A 315 28.52 -2.36 -7.40
N ALA A 316 27.60 -3.28 -7.65
CA ALA A 316 26.95 -4.08 -6.62
C ALA A 316 27.25 -5.57 -6.73
N PHE A 317 27.18 -6.17 -7.93
CA PHE A 317 27.47 -7.59 -8.12
C PHE A 317 28.84 -7.98 -7.49
N PRO A 318 28.91 -9.03 -6.63
CA PRO A 318 27.92 -10.08 -6.40
C PRO A 318 26.96 -9.87 -5.21
N GLU A 319 26.91 -8.69 -4.60
CA GLU A 319 25.91 -8.38 -3.55
C GLU A 319 24.47 -8.43 -4.11
N ASP A 320 23.48 -8.48 -3.22
CA ASP A 320 22.08 -8.76 -3.60
C ASP A 320 21.39 -7.59 -4.31
N GLU A 321 21.62 -6.37 -3.83
CA GLU A 321 20.99 -5.15 -4.32
C GLU A 321 22.02 -4.03 -4.52
N LEU A 322 21.58 -2.96 -5.18
CA LEU A 322 22.35 -1.75 -5.39
C LEU A 322 21.88 -0.63 -4.45
N ASN A 323 22.83 0.08 -3.85
CA ASN A 323 22.65 1.43 -3.30
C ASN A 323 22.96 2.44 -4.43
N PRO A 324 21.95 2.93 -5.20
CA PRO A 324 22.17 3.69 -6.45
C PRO A 324 22.63 5.15 -6.29
N ILE A 325 22.60 5.73 -5.09
CA ILE A 325 23.09 7.08 -4.80
C ILE A 325 24.60 7.02 -4.54
N ASP A 326 25.02 6.21 -3.57
CA ASP A 326 26.44 6.06 -3.21
C ASP A 326 27.22 5.18 -4.20
N CYS A 327 26.51 4.32 -4.95
CA CYS A 327 27.02 3.42 -5.99
C CYS A 327 27.85 2.26 -5.41
N GLU A 328 27.24 1.49 -4.52
CA GLU A 328 27.82 0.32 -3.85
C GLU A 328 26.83 -0.84 -3.75
N GLY A 329 27.34 -2.05 -3.50
CA GLY A 329 26.53 -3.24 -3.26
C GLY A 329 25.93 -3.29 -1.86
N ARG A 330 24.74 -3.89 -1.77
CA ARG A 330 24.00 -4.11 -0.53
C ARG A 330 23.73 -5.60 -0.34
N GLY A 331 24.26 -6.16 0.73
CA GLY A 331 23.96 -7.51 1.22
C GLY A 331 23.24 -7.49 2.58
N PRO A 332 23.11 -8.64 3.26
CA PRO A 332 22.53 -8.74 4.60
C PRO A 332 23.22 -7.83 5.63
N ASP A 333 22.43 -7.33 6.57
CA ASP A 333 22.91 -6.64 7.77
C ASP A 333 23.44 -7.67 8.79
N VAL A 334 24.70 -8.07 8.57
CA VAL A 334 25.45 -9.02 9.43
C VAL A 334 25.67 -8.46 10.85
N LEU A 335 25.66 -7.13 11.02
CA LEU A 335 25.84 -6.48 12.33
C LEU A 335 24.56 -6.52 13.17
N ASN A 336 23.40 -6.58 12.53
CA ASN A 336 22.10 -6.70 13.18
C ASN A 336 21.25 -7.79 12.49
N PRO A 337 21.45 -9.08 12.84
CA PRO A 337 20.67 -10.19 12.28
C PRO A 337 19.15 -10.03 12.42
N SER A 338 18.68 -9.30 13.43
CA SER A 338 17.26 -8.99 13.65
C SER A 338 16.69 -7.89 12.74
N ASN A 339 17.48 -7.35 11.79
CA ASN A 339 17.03 -6.34 10.83
C ASN A 339 16.21 -6.98 9.69
N ILE A 340 14.99 -7.42 10.02
CA ILE A 340 14.08 -8.11 9.10
C ILE A 340 13.80 -7.31 7.81
N ASN A 341 13.80 -5.98 7.86
CA ASN A 341 13.56 -5.14 6.67
C ASN A 341 14.64 -5.29 5.59
N ILE A 342 15.81 -5.86 5.93
CA ILE A 342 16.92 -6.14 5.01
C ILE A 342 17.10 -7.67 4.89
N ASN A 343 17.26 -8.35 6.02
CA ASN A 343 17.68 -9.75 6.06
C ASN A 343 16.60 -10.74 5.58
N ASP A 344 15.32 -10.34 5.57
CA ASP A 344 14.25 -11.19 5.00
C ASP A 344 14.45 -11.43 3.50
N VAL A 345 15.06 -10.47 2.79
CA VAL A 345 15.21 -10.43 1.33
C VAL A 345 16.67 -10.64 0.88
N LEU A 346 17.66 -10.17 1.64
CA LEU A 346 19.08 -10.22 1.27
C LEU A 346 19.79 -11.40 1.96
N GLY A 347 20.03 -12.48 1.22
CA GLY A 347 20.67 -13.71 1.72
C GLY A 347 22.13 -13.91 1.31
N ASN A 348 22.74 -12.92 0.64
CA ASN A 348 24.05 -12.99 -0.02
C ASN A 348 24.06 -14.07 -1.11
N TYR A 349 23.24 -13.89 -2.15
CA TYR A 349 23.09 -14.80 -3.29
C TYR A 349 22.96 -14.07 -4.65
N SER A 350 23.40 -12.82 -4.73
CA SER A 350 23.30 -11.98 -5.94
C SER A 350 21.86 -11.80 -6.42
N LEU A 351 20.93 -11.52 -5.49
CA LEU A 351 19.48 -11.44 -5.73
C LEU A 351 19.10 -10.79 -7.06
N THR A 352 19.55 -9.56 -7.31
CA THR A 352 19.17 -8.78 -8.50
C THR A 352 19.69 -9.41 -9.81
N LEU A 353 20.80 -10.17 -9.78
CA LEU A 353 21.24 -10.95 -10.94
C LEU A 353 20.26 -12.09 -11.24
N ILE A 354 19.84 -12.83 -10.21
CA ILE A 354 18.91 -13.96 -10.35
C ILE A 354 17.54 -13.46 -10.79
N ASP A 355 16.97 -12.49 -10.06
CA ASP A 355 15.61 -11.97 -10.26
C ASP A 355 15.39 -11.41 -11.68
N THR A 356 16.44 -10.88 -12.32
CA THR A 356 16.34 -10.23 -13.65
C THR A 356 16.59 -11.14 -14.86
N LEU A 357 16.87 -12.43 -14.66
CA LEU A 357 17.23 -13.35 -15.74
C LEU A 357 16.20 -13.39 -16.89
N ASP A 358 14.92 -13.60 -16.59
CA ASP A 358 13.89 -13.69 -17.63
C ASP A 358 13.59 -12.32 -18.29
N THR A 359 13.79 -11.20 -17.58
CA THR A 359 13.71 -9.85 -18.15
C THR A 359 14.70 -9.64 -19.30
N LEU A 360 15.92 -10.19 -19.22
CA LEU A 360 16.91 -10.09 -20.29
C LEU A 360 16.39 -10.69 -21.62
N LEU A 361 15.64 -11.80 -21.54
CA LEU A 361 14.98 -12.41 -22.69
C LEU A 361 13.78 -11.59 -23.18
N VAL A 362 12.97 -11.02 -22.28
CA VAL A 362 11.86 -10.11 -22.64
C VAL A 362 12.35 -8.91 -23.45
N LEU A 363 13.51 -8.36 -23.09
CA LEU A 363 14.16 -7.22 -23.77
C LEU A 363 14.98 -7.64 -25.02
N GLY A 364 14.99 -8.93 -25.34
CA GLY A 364 15.60 -9.52 -26.54
C GLY A 364 17.12 -9.68 -26.50
N ASN A 365 17.73 -9.79 -25.31
CA ASN A 365 19.19 -9.89 -25.15
C ASN A 365 19.63 -11.27 -24.67
N VAL A 366 19.58 -12.24 -25.59
CA VAL A 366 19.99 -13.64 -25.34
C VAL A 366 21.46 -13.75 -24.93
N SER A 367 22.35 -12.92 -25.51
CA SER A 367 23.78 -12.95 -25.18
C SER A 367 24.07 -12.53 -23.74
N GLU A 368 23.36 -11.52 -23.23
CA GLU A 368 23.47 -11.12 -21.82
C GLU A 368 22.81 -12.14 -20.90
N PHE A 369 21.64 -12.69 -21.26
CA PHE A 369 21.02 -13.79 -20.54
C PHE A 369 21.99 -14.99 -20.39
N HIS A 370 22.67 -15.40 -21.46
CA HIS A 370 23.70 -16.45 -21.40
C HIS A 370 24.90 -16.09 -20.51
N ARG A 371 25.27 -14.81 -20.41
CA ARG A 371 26.32 -14.34 -19.49
C ARG A 371 25.85 -14.41 -18.04
N ALA A 372 24.66 -13.88 -17.77
CA ALA A 372 24.02 -13.85 -16.46
C ALA A 372 23.77 -15.27 -15.90
N VAL A 373 23.25 -16.18 -16.73
CA VAL A 373 23.07 -17.60 -16.36
C VAL A 373 24.39 -18.25 -15.97
N ARG A 374 25.47 -18.05 -16.74
CA ARG A 374 26.80 -18.58 -16.37
C ARG A 374 27.30 -17.99 -15.06
N LEU A 375 27.17 -16.68 -14.85
CA LEU A 375 27.53 -16.04 -13.58
C LEU A 375 26.75 -16.61 -12.39
N VAL A 376 25.45 -16.87 -12.54
CA VAL A 376 24.64 -17.53 -11.50
C VAL A 376 25.18 -18.94 -11.20
N ILE A 377 25.44 -19.75 -12.23
CA ILE A 377 26.00 -21.10 -12.10
C ILE A 377 27.37 -21.09 -11.40
N ASP A 378 28.23 -20.13 -11.75
CA ASP A 378 29.62 -20.08 -11.28
C ASP A 378 29.78 -19.45 -9.89
N THR A 379 28.82 -18.62 -9.42
CA THR A 379 28.98 -17.79 -8.21
C THR A 379 27.92 -17.98 -7.12
N VAL A 380 26.73 -18.49 -7.44
CA VAL A 380 25.64 -18.61 -6.46
C VAL A 380 25.73 -19.93 -5.68
N SER A 381 25.55 -19.84 -4.37
CA SER A 381 25.43 -20.99 -3.47
C SER A 381 24.52 -20.64 -2.30
N PHE A 382 23.64 -21.57 -1.94
CA PHE A 382 22.73 -21.41 -0.80
C PHE A 382 23.26 -22.08 0.49
N ASP A 383 24.49 -22.60 0.51
CA ASP A 383 25.16 -23.02 1.77
C ASP A 383 25.72 -21.81 2.55
N LYS A 384 24.82 -20.88 2.88
CA LYS A 384 25.09 -19.61 3.56
C LYS A 384 24.49 -19.65 4.97
N ASP A 385 25.25 -19.18 5.95
CA ASP A 385 24.72 -18.90 7.29
C ASP A 385 23.97 -17.55 7.27
N SER A 386 22.82 -17.55 6.61
CA SER A 386 21.92 -16.39 6.50
C SER A 386 20.48 -16.83 6.71
N THR A 387 19.74 -16.03 7.47
CA THR A 387 18.31 -16.25 7.79
C THR A 387 17.46 -15.37 6.89
N VAL A 388 16.71 -16.00 5.99
CA VAL A 388 15.86 -15.34 4.99
C VAL A 388 14.38 -15.63 5.24
N GLN A 389 13.49 -14.83 4.66
CA GLN A 389 12.06 -15.11 4.65
C GLN A 389 11.73 -16.12 3.55
N VAL A 390 10.99 -17.18 3.92
CA VAL A 390 10.66 -18.31 3.02
C VAL A 390 9.89 -17.84 1.79
N PHE A 391 9.00 -16.86 1.98
CA PHE A 391 8.22 -16.22 0.92
C PHE A 391 9.10 -15.48 -0.10
N GLU A 392 9.96 -14.58 0.36
CA GLU A 392 10.82 -13.74 -0.50
C GLU A 392 11.82 -14.59 -1.30
N ALA A 393 12.44 -15.58 -0.65
CA ALA A 393 13.35 -16.52 -1.31
C ALA A 393 12.63 -17.41 -2.33
N ASN A 394 11.38 -17.78 -2.07
CA ASN A 394 10.55 -18.55 -3.01
C ASN A 394 10.19 -17.72 -4.25
N ILE A 395 9.55 -16.57 -4.09
CA ILE A 395 8.98 -15.84 -5.24
C ILE A 395 10.07 -15.28 -6.16
N ARG A 396 11.17 -14.74 -5.61
CA ARG A 396 12.28 -14.12 -6.37
C ARG A 396 13.28 -15.13 -6.93
N ILE A 397 13.82 -15.98 -6.05
CA ILE A 397 14.98 -16.81 -6.39
C ILE A 397 14.50 -18.11 -7.03
N LEU A 398 13.62 -18.85 -6.34
CA LEU A 398 13.12 -20.11 -6.85
C LEU A 398 12.26 -19.90 -8.11
N GLY A 399 11.41 -18.87 -8.11
CA GLY A 399 10.63 -18.44 -9.27
C GLY A 399 11.51 -18.14 -10.50
N SER A 400 12.53 -17.30 -10.35
CA SER A 400 13.43 -16.98 -11.48
C SER A 400 14.26 -18.17 -11.95
N LEU A 401 14.87 -18.95 -11.05
CA LEU A 401 15.67 -20.12 -11.42
C LEU A 401 14.85 -21.14 -12.21
N ILE A 402 13.60 -21.38 -11.81
CA ILE A 402 12.65 -22.23 -12.53
C ILE A 402 12.28 -21.61 -13.88
N SER A 403 11.95 -20.32 -13.93
CA SER A 403 11.59 -19.62 -15.17
C SER A 403 12.72 -19.67 -16.19
N ALA A 404 13.93 -19.25 -15.79
CA ALA A 404 15.12 -19.28 -16.63
C ALA A 404 15.49 -20.70 -17.07
N HIS A 405 15.35 -21.71 -16.21
CA HIS A 405 15.54 -23.12 -16.57
C HIS A 405 14.55 -23.57 -17.66
N ILE A 406 13.25 -23.26 -17.52
CA ILE A 406 12.23 -23.60 -18.53
C ILE A 406 12.52 -22.87 -19.85
N LEU A 407 12.90 -21.60 -19.78
CA LEU A 407 13.26 -20.78 -20.95
C LEU A 407 14.59 -21.19 -21.62
N LEU A 408 15.44 -22.00 -20.96
CA LEU A 408 16.63 -22.60 -21.57
C LEU A 408 16.35 -23.96 -22.23
N THR A 409 15.37 -24.71 -21.71
CA THR A 409 15.18 -26.13 -22.04
C THR A 409 13.94 -26.44 -22.87
N ASP A 410 12.94 -25.55 -22.92
CA ASP A 410 11.70 -25.77 -23.66
C ASP A 410 11.70 -25.07 -25.03
N PRO A 411 11.97 -25.77 -26.15
CA PRO A 411 12.06 -25.15 -27.48
C PRO A 411 10.72 -24.59 -28.01
N ARG A 412 9.63 -24.68 -27.23
CA ARG A 412 8.32 -24.07 -27.54
C ARG A 412 8.20 -22.64 -26.99
N HIS A 413 9.19 -22.14 -26.26
CA HIS A 413 9.23 -20.74 -25.84
C HIS A 413 9.30 -19.79 -27.06
N PRO A 414 8.75 -18.58 -26.99
CA PRO A 414 8.60 -17.74 -28.18
C PRO A 414 9.84 -16.90 -28.51
N PHE A 415 10.89 -16.94 -27.68
CA PHE A 415 12.08 -16.09 -27.77
C PHE A 415 13.12 -16.50 -28.84
N GLY A 416 12.81 -17.49 -29.69
CA GLY A 416 13.70 -17.92 -30.77
C GLY A 416 14.69 -19.00 -30.31
N ASP A 417 15.98 -18.80 -30.58
CA ASP A 417 17.05 -19.69 -30.11
C ASP A 417 17.67 -19.11 -28.84
N VAL A 418 17.37 -19.74 -27.70
CA VAL A 418 17.82 -19.35 -26.35
C VAL A 418 18.69 -20.45 -25.72
N GLY A 419 18.82 -21.60 -26.36
CA GLY A 419 19.58 -22.74 -25.83
C GLY A 419 21.01 -22.35 -25.47
N LEU A 420 21.48 -22.79 -24.31
CA LEU A 420 22.84 -22.53 -23.83
C LEU A 420 23.71 -23.76 -24.04
N GLU A 421 24.75 -23.63 -24.88
CA GLU A 421 25.71 -24.71 -25.12
C GLU A 421 26.39 -25.14 -23.82
N GLY A 422 26.35 -26.45 -23.53
CA GLY A 422 26.92 -27.05 -22.33
C GLY A 422 26.06 -27.00 -21.06
N TYR A 423 24.83 -26.49 -21.14
CA TYR A 423 23.90 -26.46 -20.00
C TYR A 423 23.37 -27.86 -19.65
N ASP A 424 23.51 -28.27 -18.39
CA ASP A 424 23.06 -29.55 -17.83
C ASP A 424 22.17 -29.33 -16.59
N ASN A 425 21.14 -28.51 -16.76
CA ASN A 425 20.09 -28.29 -15.75
C ASN A 425 20.61 -27.67 -14.43
N GLU A 426 21.72 -26.92 -14.45
CA GLU A 426 22.32 -26.32 -13.26
C GLU A 426 21.34 -25.43 -12.48
N LEU A 427 20.54 -24.60 -13.16
CA LEU A 427 19.55 -23.75 -12.51
C LEU A 427 18.43 -24.57 -11.83
N LEU A 428 18.07 -25.74 -12.38
CA LEU A 428 17.11 -26.65 -11.74
C LEU A 428 17.73 -27.33 -10.50
N ARG A 429 19.03 -27.64 -10.54
CA ARG A 429 19.78 -28.15 -9.39
C ARG A 429 19.89 -27.09 -8.28
N LEU A 430 20.13 -25.83 -8.63
CA LEU A 430 20.11 -24.69 -7.69
C LEU A 430 18.71 -24.45 -7.11
N ALA A 431 17.67 -24.47 -7.95
CA ALA A 431 16.28 -24.37 -7.53
C ALA A 431 15.91 -25.46 -6.50
N HIS A 432 16.31 -26.70 -6.77
CA HIS A 432 16.10 -27.82 -5.85
C HIS A 432 16.88 -27.66 -4.54
N ASP A 433 18.16 -27.28 -4.56
CA ASP A 433 18.96 -27.04 -3.35
C ASP A 433 18.34 -25.94 -2.47
N LEU A 434 17.90 -24.83 -3.06
CA LEU A 434 17.18 -23.79 -2.32
C LEU A 434 15.87 -24.33 -1.71
N ALA A 435 15.03 -24.99 -2.51
CA ALA A 435 13.75 -25.49 -2.04
C ALA A 435 13.90 -26.51 -0.89
N VAL A 436 14.92 -27.38 -0.94
CA VAL A 436 15.27 -28.29 0.17
C VAL A 436 15.63 -27.52 1.44
N ARG A 437 16.40 -26.42 1.33
CA ARG A 437 16.73 -25.55 2.47
C ARG A 437 15.53 -24.79 3.03
N LEU A 438 14.46 -24.62 2.26
CA LEU A 438 13.19 -24.05 2.73
C LEU A 438 12.27 -25.06 3.43
N LEU A 439 12.42 -26.38 3.19
CA LEU A 439 11.57 -27.42 3.80
C LEU A 439 11.51 -27.42 5.34
N PRO A 440 12.60 -27.15 6.10
CA PRO A 440 12.55 -27.09 7.57
C PRO A 440 11.51 -26.11 8.12
N ALA A 441 11.13 -25.07 7.37
CA ALA A 441 10.07 -24.15 7.77
C ALA A 441 8.68 -24.83 7.91
N PHE A 442 8.46 -25.96 7.25
CA PHE A 442 7.21 -26.74 7.31
C PHE A 442 7.25 -27.86 8.37
N GLU A 443 8.37 -28.02 9.07
CA GLU A 443 8.53 -28.98 10.16
C GLU A 443 8.13 -28.38 11.51
N ASN A 444 7.73 -29.23 12.45
CA ASN A 444 7.38 -28.84 13.82
C ASN A 444 6.29 -27.73 13.93
N THR A 445 5.42 -27.58 12.93
CA THR A 445 4.23 -26.72 13.00
C THR A 445 2.96 -27.54 13.16
N SER A 446 2.19 -27.26 14.22
CA SER A 446 1.00 -28.05 14.58
C SER A 446 -0.15 -27.90 13.58
N THR A 447 -0.16 -26.82 12.79
CA THR A 447 -1.18 -26.56 11.74
C THR A 447 -0.74 -26.99 10.33
N GLY A 448 0.55 -27.26 10.11
CA GLY A 448 1.13 -27.46 8.78
C GLY A 448 1.40 -26.17 7.98
N ILE A 449 1.07 -25.00 8.53
CA ILE A 449 1.46 -23.66 8.04
C ILE A 449 2.96 -23.45 8.35
N PRO A 450 3.80 -22.95 7.43
CA PRO A 450 5.23 -22.82 7.66
C PRO A 450 5.60 -21.65 8.59
N TYR A 451 6.75 -21.78 9.27
CA TYR A 451 7.48 -20.66 9.84
C TYR A 451 7.79 -19.60 8.76
N PRO A 452 7.78 -18.30 9.09
CA PRO A 452 8.05 -17.25 8.11
C PRO A 452 9.51 -17.24 7.63
N ARG A 453 10.46 -17.73 8.43
CA ARG A 453 11.90 -17.61 8.21
C ARG A 453 12.65 -18.92 8.42
N VAL A 454 13.75 -19.07 7.70
CA VAL A 454 14.66 -20.20 7.78
C VAL A 454 16.09 -19.72 7.55
N ASN A 455 17.06 -20.29 8.27
CA ASN A 455 18.48 -20.17 7.96
C ASN A 455 18.85 -21.20 6.90
N LEU A 456 19.45 -20.74 5.80
CA LEU A 456 19.74 -21.59 4.63
C LEU A 456 20.73 -22.73 4.91
N LYS A 457 21.43 -22.71 6.05
CA LYS A 457 22.38 -23.73 6.48
C LYS A 457 21.90 -24.54 7.69
N SER A 458 21.24 -23.91 8.67
CA SER A 458 20.87 -24.53 9.95
C SER A 458 19.37 -24.79 10.15
N GLY A 459 18.51 -24.44 9.19
CA GLY A 459 17.05 -24.62 9.32
C GLY A 459 16.38 -23.51 10.14
N VAL A 460 15.25 -23.81 10.79
CA VAL A 460 14.47 -22.78 11.52
C VAL A 460 15.24 -22.28 12.76
N PRO A 461 15.48 -20.96 12.91
CA PRO A 461 16.16 -20.41 14.09
C PRO A 461 15.42 -20.72 15.41
N PRO A 462 16.12 -21.00 16.53
CA PRO A 462 15.48 -21.33 17.81
C PRO A 462 14.61 -20.20 18.40
N ASP A 463 14.86 -18.96 18.01
CA ASP A 463 14.13 -17.74 18.38
C ASP A 463 13.10 -17.31 17.33
N SER A 464 12.84 -18.15 16.32
CA SER A 464 11.86 -17.86 15.26
C SER A 464 10.44 -17.67 15.82
N ILE A 465 9.73 -16.69 15.28
CA ILE A 465 8.38 -16.35 15.70
C ILE A 465 7.35 -17.36 15.16
N ASN A 466 6.39 -17.73 16.00
CA ASN A 466 5.27 -18.60 15.62
C ASN A 466 4.17 -17.86 14.84
N GLU A 467 4.45 -16.68 14.27
CA GLU A 467 3.48 -15.82 13.58
C GLU A 467 3.93 -15.61 12.13
N THR A 468 3.00 -15.80 11.18
CA THR A 468 3.24 -15.59 9.74
C THR A 468 2.03 -14.90 9.10
N CYS A 469 2.23 -14.26 7.95
CA CYS A 469 1.15 -13.64 7.18
C CYS A 469 0.52 -14.63 6.17
N THR A 470 -0.71 -14.35 5.77
CA THR A 470 -1.49 -15.21 4.87
C THR A 470 -0.84 -15.37 3.49
N ALA A 471 -0.31 -14.28 2.93
CA ALA A 471 0.51 -14.32 1.71
C ALA A 471 1.79 -15.14 1.93
N GLY A 472 2.57 -14.84 2.97
CA GLY A 472 3.87 -15.46 3.19
C GLY A 472 3.83 -16.97 3.43
N ALA A 473 2.73 -17.50 3.96
CA ALA A 473 2.50 -18.94 4.08
C ALA A 473 1.74 -19.58 2.91
N GLY A 474 0.97 -18.79 2.16
CA GLY A 474 0.09 -19.28 1.10
C GLY A 474 0.68 -19.20 -0.32
N SER A 475 1.63 -18.30 -0.55
CA SER A 475 2.21 -18.00 -1.86
C SER A 475 3.51 -18.74 -2.14
N LEU A 476 3.49 -20.05 -1.88
CA LEU A 476 4.59 -20.97 -2.19
C LEU A 476 4.19 -22.01 -3.25
N LEU A 477 2.87 -22.14 -3.51
CA LEU A 477 2.30 -23.23 -4.31
C LEU A 477 2.67 -23.21 -5.80
N VAL A 478 2.87 -22.04 -6.40
CA VAL A 478 3.21 -21.95 -7.83
C VAL A 478 4.62 -22.49 -8.06
N GLU A 479 5.63 -21.98 -7.36
CA GLU A 479 7.03 -22.37 -7.54
C GLU A 479 7.27 -23.81 -7.06
N PHE A 480 6.80 -24.17 -5.87
CA PHE A 480 6.94 -25.54 -5.33
C PHE A 480 6.18 -26.55 -6.19
N GLY A 481 5.02 -26.18 -6.74
CA GLY A 481 4.27 -27.00 -7.68
C GLY A 481 5.02 -27.23 -9.00
N ILE A 482 5.53 -26.17 -9.63
CA ILE A 482 6.31 -26.30 -10.87
C ILE A 482 7.56 -27.14 -10.64
N LEU A 483 8.32 -26.87 -9.56
CA LEU A 483 9.51 -27.64 -9.20
C LEU A 483 9.18 -29.13 -9.08
N SER A 484 8.14 -29.47 -8.33
CA SER A 484 7.69 -30.85 -8.12
C SER A 484 7.40 -31.57 -9.43
N ARG A 485 6.68 -30.90 -10.34
CA ARG A 485 6.33 -31.45 -11.67
C ARG A 485 7.54 -31.58 -12.60
N LEU A 486 8.55 -30.70 -12.47
CA LEU A 486 9.79 -30.79 -13.24
C LEU A 486 10.69 -31.95 -12.81
N ILE A 487 10.84 -32.18 -11.50
CA ILE A 487 11.73 -33.21 -10.95
C ILE A 487 11.05 -34.56 -10.68
N GLY A 488 9.72 -34.59 -10.63
CA GLY A 488 8.93 -35.78 -10.35
C GLY A 488 8.78 -36.15 -8.86
N ASP A 489 9.08 -35.23 -7.94
CA ASP A 489 8.95 -35.39 -6.49
C ASP A 489 7.78 -34.55 -5.97
N SER A 490 6.83 -35.18 -5.27
CA SER A 490 5.62 -34.53 -4.76
C SER A 490 5.85 -33.67 -3.51
N THR A 491 7.01 -33.78 -2.86
CA THR A 491 7.29 -33.22 -1.53
C THR A 491 6.98 -31.73 -1.44
N PHE A 492 7.44 -30.93 -2.43
CA PHE A 492 7.27 -29.48 -2.42
C PHE A 492 5.81 -29.08 -2.67
N GLU A 493 5.16 -29.63 -3.70
CA GLU A 493 3.74 -29.36 -3.99
C GLU A 493 2.86 -29.79 -2.80
N TRP A 494 3.18 -30.91 -2.14
CA TRP A 494 2.45 -31.41 -0.98
C TRP A 494 2.54 -30.47 0.23
N VAL A 495 3.74 -30.00 0.61
CA VAL A 495 3.86 -29.07 1.76
C VAL A 495 3.17 -27.73 1.48
N ALA A 496 3.26 -27.22 0.25
CA ALA A 496 2.61 -25.97 -0.14
C ALA A 496 1.08 -26.12 -0.17
N ARG A 497 0.54 -27.20 -0.75
CA ARG A 497 -0.92 -27.49 -0.70
C ARG A 497 -1.41 -27.70 0.72
N ARG A 498 -0.61 -28.32 1.59
CA ARG A 498 -0.94 -28.48 3.02
C ARG A 498 -1.09 -27.12 3.72
N ALA A 499 -0.16 -26.19 3.48
CA ALA A 499 -0.23 -24.83 4.04
C ALA A 499 -1.44 -24.04 3.51
N VAL A 500 -1.70 -24.09 2.20
CA VAL A 500 -2.88 -23.45 1.58
C VAL A 500 -4.18 -24.02 2.16
N ARG A 501 -4.32 -25.35 2.27
CA ARG A 501 -5.49 -26.00 2.88
C ARG A 501 -5.65 -25.67 4.36
N ALA A 502 -4.55 -25.55 5.11
CA ALA A 502 -4.57 -25.13 6.50
C ALA A 502 -5.11 -23.70 6.65
N LEU A 503 -4.54 -22.72 5.93
CA LEU A 503 -5.06 -21.34 5.88
C LEU A 503 -6.55 -21.31 5.46
N TRP A 504 -6.92 -22.10 4.45
CA TRP A 504 -8.30 -22.22 3.96
C TRP A 504 -9.27 -22.78 5.01
N SER A 505 -8.81 -23.66 5.90
CA SER A 505 -9.64 -24.21 6.99
C SER A 505 -9.90 -23.19 8.12
N LEU A 506 -9.08 -22.14 8.23
CA LEU A 506 -9.14 -21.16 9.32
C LEU A 506 -10.00 -19.92 9.00
N ARG A 507 -10.69 -19.89 7.86
CA ARG A 507 -11.59 -18.77 7.51
C ARG A 507 -12.70 -18.56 8.53
N SER A 508 -13.19 -17.32 8.63
CA SER A 508 -14.44 -16.99 9.33
C SER A 508 -15.61 -17.80 8.76
N ASN A 509 -16.41 -18.41 9.63
CA ASN A 509 -17.61 -19.15 9.24
C ASN A 509 -18.73 -18.20 8.78
N GLU A 510 -18.67 -16.93 9.21
CA GLU A 510 -19.67 -15.90 8.99
C GLU A 510 -19.47 -15.16 7.66
N THR A 511 -18.22 -14.88 7.28
CA THR A 511 -17.87 -14.05 6.10
C THR A 511 -17.09 -14.82 5.03
N GLY A 512 -16.47 -15.96 5.38
CA GLY A 512 -15.50 -16.64 4.53
C GLY A 512 -14.16 -15.94 4.37
N LEU A 513 -13.87 -14.87 5.14
CA LEU A 513 -12.60 -14.14 5.08
C LEU A 513 -11.50 -14.79 5.91
N LEU A 514 -10.24 -14.51 5.55
CA LEU A 514 -9.04 -14.82 6.33
C LEU A 514 -8.58 -13.57 7.09
N GLY A 515 -7.78 -13.75 8.15
CA GLY A 515 -7.02 -12.66 8.75
C GLY A 515 -5.72 -12.41 7.98
N ASN A 516 -4.91 -11.47 8.45
CA ASN A 516 -3.63 -11.12 7.84
C ASN A 516 -2.41 -11.71 8.57
N VAL A 517 -2.53 -12.12 9.84
CA VAL A 517 -1.46 -12.77 10.60
C VAL A 517 -2.01 -13.92 11.43
N VAL A 518 -1.46 -15.12 11.26
CA VAL A 518 -1.86 -16.37 11.93
C VAL A 518 -0.75 -16.92 12.80
N ASN A 519 -1.11 -17.48 13.95
CA ASN A 519 -0.19 -18.28 14.76
C ASN A 519 -0.10 -19.72 14.22
N ILE A 520 1.08 -20.16 13.79
CA ILE A 520 1.30 -21.44 13.10
C ILE A 520 1.16 -22.67 14.00
N GLN A 521 1.14 -22.49 15.32
CA GLN A 521 0.97 -23.57 16.30
C GLN A 521 -0.48 -23.70 16.77
N THR A 522 -1.20 -22.59 16.95
CA THR A 522 -2.59 -22.62 17.46
C THR A 522 -3.66 -22.46 16.37
N GLY A 523 -3.28 -22.03 15.17
CA GLY A 523 -4.22 -21.64 14.11
C GLY A 523 -5.00 -20.36 14.41
N GLN A 524 -4.69 -19.64 15.49
CA GLN A 524 -5.42 -18.43 15.87
C GLN A 524 -4.95 -17.22 15.06
N TRP A 525 -5.91 -16.42 14.58
CA TRP A 525 -5.66 -15.14 13.94
C TRP A 525 -5.27 -14.07 14.96
N VAL A 526 -3.98 -13.75 14.99
CA VAL A 526 -3.41 -12.62 15.74
C VAL A 526 -3.78 -11.32 15.03
N GLY A 527 -3.57 -11.29 13.71
CA GLY A 527 -4.00 -10.22 12.82
C GLY A 527 -5.38 -10.55 12.23
N LYS A 528 -6.41 -9.82 12.69
CA LYS A 528 -7.83 -10.03 12.31
C LYS A 528 -8.29 -9.12 11.17
N GLN A 529 -7.38 -8.35 10.58
CA GLN A 529 -7.67 -7.50 9.42
C GLN A 529 -7.71 -8.39 8.17
N SER A 530 -8.78 -8.25 7.39
CA SER A 530 -8.92 -8.80 6.04
C SER A 530 -8.87 -7.65 5.05
N GLY A 531 -8.06 -7.80 4.00
CA GLY A 531 -7.88 -6.80 2.95
C GLY A 531 -7.36 -7.44 1.67
N LEU A 532 -6.97 -6.61 0.71
CA LEU A 532 -6.29 -7.03 -0.52
C LEU A 532 -4.79 -6.65 -0.52
N GLY A 533 -4.29 -6.07 0.57
CA GLY A 533 -2.95 -5.52 0.64
C GLY A 533 -1.96 -6.43 1.35
N ALA A 534 -0.87 -5.78 1.81
CA ALA A 534 0.33 -6.43 2.35
C ALA A 534 0.01 -7.58 3.31
N GLY A 535 0.47 -8.78 2.94
CA GLY A 535 0.33 -10.00 3.73
C GLY A 535 -0.93 -10.82 3.41
N MET A 536 -1.67 -10.48 2.35
CA MET A 536 -2.87 -11.21 1.91
C MET A 536 -3.03 -11.25 0.38
N ASP A 537 -2.75 -10.14 -0.30
CA ASP A 537 -2.52 -10.01 -1.75
C ASP A 537 -2.25 -11.32 -2.52
N SER A 538 -1.02 -11.84 -2.48
CA SER A 538 -0.55 -12.90 -3.37
C SER A 538 -1.16 -14.27 -3.06
N PHE A 539 -1.83 -14.45 -1.91
CA PHE A 539 -2.56 -15.68 -1.61
C PHE A 539 -3.76 -15.84 -2.55
N TYR A 540 -4.54 -14.78 -2.77
CA TYR A 540 -5.67 -14.79 -3.69
C TYR A 540 -5.22 -14.99 -5.14
N GLU A 541 -4.07 -14.40 -5.48
CA GLU A 541 -3.42 -14.57 -6.78
C GLU A 541 -3.05 -16.04 -7.03
N TYR A 542 -2.41 -16.68 -6.06
CA TYR A 542 -1.92 -18.06 -6.20
C TYR A 542 -3.05 -19.08 -6.31
N LEU A 543 -4.19 -18.89 -5.63
CA LEU A 543 -5.37 -19.75 -5.81
C LEU A 543 -5.87 -19.77 -7.26
N LEU A 544 -5.75 -18.66 -8.00
CA LEU A 544 -6.07 -18.63 -9.42
C LEU A 544 -4.92 -19.15 -10.29
N LYS A 545 -3.70 -18.62 -10.09
CA LYS A 545 -2.55 -18.94 -10.95
C LYS A 545 -2.19 -20.44 -10.88
N SER A 546 -2.30 -21.06 -9.70
CA SER A 546 -2.14 -22.53 -9.53
C SER A 546 -3.20 -23.34 -10.28
N TYR A 547 -4.47 -22.90 -10.30
CA TYR A 547 -5.50 -23.55 -11.13
C TYR A 547 -5.19 -23.41 -12.64
N ILE A 548 -4.78 -22.23 -13.10
CA ILE A 548 -4.46 -22.00 -14.52
C ILE A 548 -3.32 -22.93 -14.98
N LEU A 549 -2.28 -23.06 -14.15
CA LEU A 549 -1.12 -23.92 -14.40
C LEU A 549 -1.47 -25.41 -14.28
N PHE A 550 -1.86 -25.86 -13.08
CA PHE A 550 -1.97 -27.27 -12.71
C PHE A 550 -3.35 -27.89 -13.01
N GLY A 551 -4.40 -27.08 -13.21
CA GLY A 551 -5.75 -27.55 -13.50
C GLY A 551 -6.54 -28.09 -12.29
N GLU A 552 -6.03 -27.95 -11.07
CA GLU A 552 -6.66 -28.48 -9.86
C GLU A 552 -7.98 -27.77 -9.53
N LYS A 553 -9.09 -28.51 -9.60
CA LYS A 553 -10.44 -27.96 -9.32
C LYS A 553 -10.60 -27.42 -7.89
N GLU A 554 -9.76 -27.84 -6.94
CA GLU A 554 -9.78 -27.35 -5.56
C GLU A 554 -9.37 -25.87 -5.50
N ASP A 555 -8.23 -25.53 -6.08
CA ASP A 555 -7.65 -24.17 -6.09
C ASP A 555 -8.64 -23.15 -6.68
N TYR A 556 -9.31 -23.51 -7.79
CA TYR A 556 -10.37 -22.67 -8.39
C TYR A 556 -11.60 -22.49 -7.50
N ARG A 557 -12.04 -23.55 -6.80
CA ARG A 557 -13.15 -23.45 -5.83
C ARG A 557 -12.78 -22.54 -4.67
N MET A 558 -11.54 -22.62 -4.21
CA MET A 558 -11.03 -21.71 -3.18
C MET A 558 -11.03 -20.27 -3.69
N PHE A 559 -10.47 -20.03 -4.87
CA PHE A 559 -10.45 -18.71 -5.50
C PHE A 559 -11.86 -18.10 -5.63
N ILE A 560 -12.81 -18.83 -6.22
CA ILE A 560 -14.17 -18.30 -6.47
C ILE A 560 -14.91 -18.01 -5.15
N ALA A 561 -14.75 -18.85 -4.13
CA ALA A 561 -15.32 -18.58 -2.82
C ALA A 561 -14.66 -17.36 -2.14
N ALA A 562 -13.34 -17.22 -2.21
CA ALA A 562 -12.63 -16.04 -1.71
C ALA A 562 -13.06 -14.76 -2.45
N TYR A 563 -13.12 -14.79 -3.79
CA TYR A 563 -13.57 -13.67 -4.61
C TYR A 563 -14.98 -13.24 -4.25
N LYS A 564 -15.91 -14.18 -4.05
CA LYS A 564 -17.27 -13.86 -3.59
C LYS A 564 -17.27 -13.17 -2.23
N SER A 565 -16.46 -13.62 -1.28
CA SER A 565 -16.32 -12.96 0.04
C SER A 565 -15.69 -11.57 -0.07
N ILE A 566 -14.70 -11.38 -0.95
CA ILE A 566 -14.11 -10.06 -1.26
C ILE A 566 -15.18 -9.10 -1.82
N GLN A 567 -15.94 -9.54 -2.82
CA GLN A 567 -17.02 -8.75 -3.42
C GLN A 567 -18.13 -8.41 -2.40
N SER A 568 -18.44 -9.34 -1.48
CA SER A 568 -19.52 -9.17 -0.49
C SER A 568 -19.11 -8.32 0.71
N HIS A 569 -17.85 -8.42 1.16
CA HIS A 569 -17.41 -7.87 2.44
C HIS A 569 -16.33 -6.79 2.35
N LEU A 570 -15.49 -6.76 1.32
CA LEU A 570 -14.42 -5.75 1.18
C LEU A 570 -14.82 -4.62 0.22
N ARG A 571 -15.62 -4.91 -0.82
CA ARG A 571 -16.05 -3.89 -1.80
C ARG A 571 -17.04 -2.88 -1.19
N ARG A 572 -16.84 -1.59 -1.48
CA ARG A 572 -17.69 -0.45 -1.11
C ARG A 572 -17.86 0.47 -2.32
N GLY A 573 -18.72 1.49 -2.19
CA GLY A 573 -19.12 2.36 -3.29
C GLY A 573 -20.24 1.76 -4.14
N ARG A 574 -20.51 2.37 -5.30
CA ARG A 574 -21.60 1.97 -6.21
C ARG A 574 -21.42 0.56 -6.79
N GLU A 575 -22.51 -0.05 -7.24
CA GLU A 575 -22.51 -1.41 -7.80
C GLU A 575 -21.79 -1.49 -9.16
N ALA A 576 -22.22 -0.72 -10.15
CA ALA A 576 -21.61 -0.72 -11.48
C ALA A 576 -20.39 0.22 -11.57
N CYS A 577 -19.38 -0.15 -12.34
CA CYS A 577 -18.20 0.72 -12.52
C CYS A 577 -18.56 2.04 -13.23
N ASN A 578 -19.26 1.92 -14.36
CA ASN A 578 -19.53 2.97 -15.33
C ASN A 578 -20.96 3.53 -15.30
N GLU A 579 -21.78 3.14 -14.30
CA GLU A 579 -23.21 3.45 -14.21
C GLU A 579 -23.67 3.59 -12.76
N GLY A 580 -24.84 4.20 -12.54
CA GLY A 580 -25.39 4.44 -11.21
C GLY A 580 -24.84 5.69 -10.51
N GLU A 581 -25.30 5.89 -9.28
CA GLU A 581 -24.97 7.01 -8.40
C GLU A 581 -24.19 6.52 -7.17
N GLY A 582 -23.53 7.45 -6.46
CA GLY A 582 -22.70 7.15 -5.28
C GLY A 582 -21.20 7.02 -5.57
N ASP A 583 -20.44 6.81 -4.50
CA ASP A 583 -18.98 6.87 -4.50
C ASP A 583 -18.31 5.82 -5.42
N PRO A 584 -17.10 6.09 -5.95
CA PRO A 584 -16.32 5.13 -6.73
C PRO A 584 -16.17 3.78 -6.02
N PRO A 585 -16.19 2.64 -6.77
CA PRO A 585 -15.91 1.34 -6.20
C PRO A 585 -14.50 1.29 -5.60
N LEU A 586 -14.41 0.88 -4.33
CA LEU A 586 -13.16 0.71 -3.59
C LEU A 586 -13.21 -0.60 -2.80
N TYR A 587 -12.05 -1.20 -2.54
CA TYR A 587 -11.93 -2.32 -1.60
C TYR A 587 -11.28 -1.79 -0.33
N VAL A 588 -11.92 -2.03 0.82
CA VAL A 588 -11.47 -1.52 2.12
C VAL A 588 -11.03 -2.66 3.04
N ASN A 589 -10.14 -2.33 3.97
CA ASN A 589 -9.73 -3.24 5.03
C ASN A 589 -10.87 -3.40 6.07
N VAL A 590 -11.24 -4.64 6.36
CA VAL A 590 -12.33 -4.99 7.28
C VAL A 590 -11.89 -6.00 8.34
N ASN A 591 -12.66 -6.14 9.41
CA ASN A 591 -12.49 -7.22 10.37
C ASN A 591 -13.03 -8.53 9.77
N MET A 592 -12.20 -9.57 9.77
CA MET A 592 -12.51 -10.85 9.13
C MET A 592 -13.81 -11.51 9.65
N PHE A 593 -14.20 -11.29 10.91
CA PHE A 593 -15.35 -11.98 11.52
C PHE A 593 -16.70 -11.32 11.23
N ASN A 594 -16.72 -10.00 10.99
CA ASN A 594 -17.98 -9.24 10.89
C ASN A 594 -18.06 -8.26 9.71
N GLY A 595 -17.00 -8.11 8.90
CA GLY A 595 -16.98 -7.24 7.72
C GLY A 595 -17.00 -5.73 8.03
N GLN A 596 -16.85 -5.32 9.30
CA GLN A 596 -16.78 -3.91 9.68
C GLN A 596 -15.44 -3.30 9.25
N ILE A 597 -15.46 -2.08 8.74
CA ILE A 597 -14.26 -1.35 8.29
C ILE A 597 -13.32 -1.13 9.48
N MET A 598 -12.05 -1.54 9.35
CA MET A 598 -11.04 -1.41 10.42
C MET A 598 -10.18 -0.16 10.28
N ASN A 599 -9.97 0.33 9.07
CA ASN A 599 -9.16 1.51 8.79
C ASN A 599 -9.64 2.22 7.51
N THR A 600 -9.11 3.41 7.26
CA THR A 600 -9.49 4.27 6.12
C THR A 600 -8.35 4.42 5.11
N TRP A 601 -7.39 3.50 5.12
CA TRP A 601 -6.28 3.44 4.18
C TRP A 601 -6.33 2.20 3.29
N ILE A 602 -5.66 2.30 2.15
CA ILE A 602 -5.34 1.19 1.25
C ILE A 602 -3.83 1.22 1.01
N ASP A 603 -3.22 0.05 0.81
CA ASP A 603 -1.79 -0.06 0.48
C ASP A 603 -1.56 0.09 -1.03
N SER A 604 -0.35 0.50 -1.43
CA SER A 604 0.10 0.50 -2.82
C SER A 604 -0.02 -0.88 -3.48
N LEU A 605 0.32 -1.96 -2.75
CA LEU A 605 0.30 -3.35 -3.22
C LEU A 605 -1.06 -3.79 -3.76
N GLN A 606 -2.16 -3.24 -3.20
CA GLN A 606 -3.53 -3.52 -3.63
C GLN A 606 -3.80 -3.17 -5.11
N ALA A 607 -2.90 -2.41 -5.75
CA ALA A 607 -2.93 -2.12 -7.18
C ALA A 607 -2.67 -3.34 -8.08
N PHE A 608 -2.31 -4.52 -7.54
CA PHE A 608 -2.24 -5.79 -8.30
C PHE A 608 -3.63 -6.34 -8.66
N PHE A 609 -4.64 -6.05 -7.81
CA PHE A 609 -5.95 -6.71 -7.88
C PHE A 609 -6.72 -6.47 -9.19
N PRO A 610 -6.67 -5.29 -9.85
CA PRO A 610 -7.21 -5.12 -11.20
C PRO A 610 -6.63 -6.12 -12.21
N GLY A 611 -5.34 -6.44 -12.14
CA GLY A 611 -4.70 -7.48 -12.93
C GLY A 611 -5.30 -8.86 -12.68
N LEU A 612 -5.47 -9.23 -11.42
CA LEU A 612 -6.14 -10.48 -11.02
C LEU A 612 -7.61 -10.53 -11.49
N GLN A 613 -8.32 -9.40 -11.46
CA GLN A 613 -9.69 -9.28 -11.98
C GLN A 613 -9.75 -9.44 -13.50
N VAL A 614 -8.77 -8.91 -14.25
CA VAL A 614 -8.63 -9.18 -15.68
C VAL A 614 -8.42 -10.66 -15.97
N LEU A 615 -7.59 -11.36 -15.18
CA LEU A 615 -7.34 -12.80 -15.37
C LEU A 615 -8.60 -13.67 -15.21
N ILE A 616 -9.59 -13.23 -14.42
CA ILE A 616 -10.89 -13.92 -14.26
C ILE A 616 -12.03 -13.32 -15.09
N GLY A 617 -11.74 -12.33 -15.92
CA GLY A 617 -12.70 -11.71 -16.84
C GLY A 617 -13.57 -10.59 -16.27
N ASP A 618 -13.36 -10.16 -15.01
CA ASP A 618 -14.07 -9.03 -14.40
C ASP A 618 -13.38 -7.69 -14.76
N VAL A 619 -13.35 -7.42 -16.06
CA VAL A 619 -12.64 -6.25 -16.62
C VAL A 619 -13.30 -4.93 -16.20
N GLU A 620 -14.62 -4.89 -15.95
CA GLU A 620 -15.32 -3.67 -15.50
C GLU A 620 -14.89 -3.24 -14.09
N ASN A 621 -14.82 -4.16 -13.11
CA ASN A 621 -14.32 -3.78 -11.79
C ASN A 621 -12.84 -3.43 -11.83
N ALA A 622 -12.04 -4.15 -12.64
CA ALA A 622 -10.63 -3.85 -12.85
C ALA A 622 -10.41 -2.41 -13.36
N ILE A 623 -11.19 -1.97 -14.38
CA ILE A 623 -11.14 -0.60 -14.92
C ILE A 623 -11.34 0.44 -13.81
N CYS A 624 -12.34 0.26 -12.94
CA CYS A 624 -12.64 1.23 -11.88
C CYS A 624 -11.55 1.30 -10.80
N LEU A 625 -11.11 0.15 -10.30
CA LEU A 625 -10.11 0.11 -9.25
C LEU A 625 -8.75 0.61 -9.76
N HIS A 626 -8.36 0.26 -10.99
CA HIS A 626 -7.17 0.80 -11.66
C HIS A 626 -7.23 2.33 -11.82
N ALA A 627 -8.37 2.87 -12.26
CA ALA A 627 -8.55 4.31 -12.41
C ALA A 627 -8.36 5.08 -11.09
N PHE A 628 -8.73 4.47 -9.95
CA PHE A 628 -8.49 5.03 -8.62
C PHE A 628 -6.99 5.14 -8.30
N TYR A 629 -6.23 4.05 -8.44
CA TYR A 629 -4.77 4.07 -8.22
C TYR A 629 -4.06 5.00 -9.22
N TYR A 630 -4.47 5.03 -10.49
CA TYR A 630 -3.92 5.98 -11.45
C TYR A 630 -4.22 7.44 -11.09
N ALA A 631 -5.34 7.74 -10.43
CA ALA A 631 -5.62 9.09 -9.93
C ALA A 631 -4.68 9.47 -8.76
N ILE A 632 -4.39 8.53 -7.84
CA ILE A 632 -3.35 8.72 -6.81
C ILE A 632 -1.99 8.98 -7.47
N TRP A 633 -1.60 8.16 -8.46
CA TRP A 633 -0.36 8.38 -9.22
C TRP A 633 -0.35 9.75 -9.90
N ARG A 634 -1.47 10.19 -10.49
CA ARG A 634 -1.56 11.53 -11.11
C ARG A 634 -1.34 12.67 -10.13
N ARG A 635 -1.65 12.49 -8.84
CA ARG A 635 -1.43 13.50 -7.81
C ARG A 635 0.00 13.52 -7.26
N PHE A 636 0.60 12.34 -7.07
CA PHE A 636 1.89 12.23 -6.37
C PHE A 636 3.07 11.81 -7.26
N GLY A 637 2.87 11.43 -8.53
CA GLY A 637 3.90 10.87 -9.42
C GLY A 637 4.43 9.48 -8.98
N ALA A 638 3.78 8.86 -8.01
CA ALA A 638 4.08 7.55 -7.42
C ALA A 638 2.86 7.10 -6.60
N LEU A 639 2.76 5.83 -6.23
CA LEU A 639 1.83 5.41 -5.17
C LEU A 639 2.50 5.54 -3.80
N PRO A 640 1.97 6.34 -2.86
CA PRO A 640 2.37 6.21 -1.46
C PRO A 640 2.02 4.81 -0.95
N GLU A 641 2.92 4.24 -0.14
CA GLU A 641 2.80 2.89 0.42
C GLU A 641 1.47 2.67 1.15
N ARG A 642 0.93 3.72 1.79
CA ARG A 642 -0.47 3.76 2.25
C ARG A 642 -1.13 5.08 1.93
N TYR A 643 -2.29 5.02 1.27
CA TYR A 643 -3.13 6.17 0.97
C TYR A 643 -4.42 6.15 1.79
N ASN A 644 -4.69 7.23 2.51
CA ASN A 644 -5.92 7.40 3.27
C ASN A 644 -6.98 8.09 2.42
N TRP A 645 -7.99 7.32 2.00
CA TRP A 645 -9.03 7.79 1.07
C TRP A 645 -10.05 8.75 1.70
N GLN A 646 -10.12 8.82 3.05
CA GLN A 646 -10.94 9.81 3.74
C GLN A 646 -10.20 11.13 3.98
N LEU A 647 -8.92 11.05 4.39
CA LEU A 647 -8.09 12.25 4.58
C LEU A 647 -7.57 12.83 3.27
N GLN A 648 -7.72 12.09 2.16
CA GLN A 648 -7.16 12.40 0.85
C GLN A 648 -5.65 12.68 0.91
N ALA A 649 -4.90 11.85 1.64
CA ALA A 649 -3.49 12.05 1.92
C ALA A 649 -2.76 10.71 2.14
N PRO A 650 -1.43 10.64 1.94
CA PRO A 650 -0.65 9.50 2.37
C PRO A 650 -0.65 9.34 3.90
N ASP A 651 -0.89 8.12 4.39
CA ASP A 651 -0.57 7.74 5.78
C ASP A 651 0.89 7.26 5.88
N VAL A 652 1.38 6.55 4.85
CA VAL A 652 2.80 6.17 4.70
C VAL A 652 3.27 6.69 3.35
N HIS A 653 4.26 7.58 3.38
CA HIS A 653 4.67 8.41 2.23
C HIS A 653 5.71 7.75 1.32
N PHE A 654 6.16 6.55 1.66
CA PHE A 654 7.21 5.77 0.99
C PHE A 654 6.76 5.26 -0.40
N TYR A 655 7.67 5.04 -1.34
CA TYR A 655 7.44 4.31 -2.59
C TYR A 655 8.72 3.59 -3.06
N PRO A 656 8.83 2.26 -2.86
CA PRO A 656 10.02 1.48 -3.21
C PRO A 656 9.99 0.97 -4.66
N LEU A 657 9.63 1.83 -5.62
CA LEU A 657 9.64 1.50 -7.07
C LEU A 657 8.69 0.36 -7.50
N ARG A 658 7.62 0.12 -6.71
CA ARG A 658 6.72 -1.04 -6.84
C ARG A 658 6.05 -1.21 -8.21
N PRO A 659 5.76 -2.46 -8.63
CA PRO A 659 5.27 -2.79 -9.96
C PRO A 659 3.75 -2.92 -10.10
N GLU A 660 2.96 -2.99 -9.02
CA GLU A 660 1.63 -3.62 -9.10
C GLU A 660 0.63 -2.81 -9.95
N LEU A 661 0.73 -1.48 -9.93
CA LEU A 661 -0.03 -0.62 -10.85
C LEU A 661 0.41 -0.80 -12.31
N VAL A 662 1.69 -1.10 -12.55
CA VAL A 662 2.24 -1.36 -13.90
C VAL A 662 1.74 -2.69 -14.43
N GLU A 663 1.79 -3.76 -13.62
CA GLU A 663 1.22 -5.08 -13.97
C GLU A 663 -0.26 -4.92 -14.37
N SER A 664 -1.07 -4.29 -13.50
CA SER A 664 -2.48 -4.03 -13.78
C SER A 664 -2.69 -3.19 -15.04
N THR A 665 -1.85 -2.17 -15.29
CA THR A 665 -1.90 -1.36 -16.52
C THR A 665 -1.60 -2.21 -17.76
N TYR A 666 -0.59 -3.08 -17.66
CA TYR A 666 -0.20 -4.00 -18.72
C TYR A 666 -1.30 -5.03 -19.01
N LEU A 667 -1.86 -5.69 -18.00
CA LEU A 667 -2.92 -6.69 -18.17
C LEU A 667 -4.21 -6.06 -18.71
N LEU A 668 -4.62 -4.90 -18.21
CA LEU A 668 -5.75 -4.14 -18.77
C LEU A 668 -5.48 -3.72 -20.22
N TYR A 669 -4.25 -3.36 -20.58
CA TYR A 669 -3.89 -3.09 -21.96
C TYR A 669 -3.96 -4.35 -22.85
N GLN A 670 -3.52 -5.52 -22.36
CA GLN A 670 -3.64 -6.77 -23.10
C GLN A 670 -5.10 -7.15 -23.35
N ALA A 671 -5.97 -7.01 -22.35
CA ALA A 671 -7.40 -7.34 -22.46
C ALA A 671 -8.20 -6.37 -23.32
N THR A 672 -7.94 -5.06 -23.20
CA THR A 672 -8.76 -4.01 -23.84
C THR A 672 -8.18 -3.45 -25.14
N LYS A 673 -6.84 -3.46 -25.27
CA LYS A 673 -6.06 -2.70 -26.26
C LYS A 673 -6.40 -1.20 -26.31
N ASN A 674 -6.90 -0.65 -25.20
CA ASN A 674 -7.32 0.74 -25.11
C ASN A 674 -6.11 1.69 -24.94
N PRO A 675 -5.95 2.74 -25.76
CA PRO A 675 -4.80 3.67 -25.68
C PRO A 675 -4.65 4.39 -24.34
N PHE A 676 -5.69 4.48 -23.51
CA PHE A 676 -5.63 5.03 -22.16
C PHE A 676 -4.49 4.41 -21.32
N TYR A 677 -4.31 3.08 -21.38
CA TYR A 677 -3.29 2.40 -20.60
C TYR A 677 -1.86 2.69 -21.07
N LEU A 678 -1.67 2.98 -22.36
CA LEU A 678 -0.37 3.45 -22.89
C LEU A 678 -0.03 4.85 -22.33
N HIS A 679 -1.02 5.73 -22.17
CA HIS A 679 -0.83 7.03 -21.50
C HIS A 679 -0.54 6.88 -20.00
N VAL A 680 -1.19 5.93 -19.32
CA VAL A 680 -0.91 5.61 -17.92
C VAL A 680 0.54 5.14 -17.76
N GLY A 681 0.97 4.15 -18.55
CA GLY A 681 2.35 3.68 -18.56
C GLY A 681 3.36 4.76 -18.91
N MET A 682 3.04 5.63 -19.86
CA MET A 682 3.90 6.77 -20.23
C MET A 682 4.09 7.70 -19.03
N HIS A 683 3.01 7.98 -18.29
CA HIS A 683 3.08 8.84 -17.11
C HIS A 683 3.88 8.19 -15.98
N ILE A 684 3.70 6.88 -15.74
CA ILE A 684 4.48 6.12 -14.76
C ILE A 684 5.97 6.16 -15.12
N LEU A 685 6.34 5.77 -16.34
CA LEU A 685 7.71 5.73 -16.84
C LEU A 685 8.39 7.11 -16.73
N GLN A 686 7.69 8.18 -17.10
CA GLN A 686 8.19 9.56 -16.98
C GLN A 686 8.33 10.02 -15.52
N SER A 687 7.44 9.58 -14.62
CA SER A 687 7.51 9.95 -13.20
C SER A 687 8.70 9.25 -12.53
N ILE A 688 8.89 7.96 -12.78
CA ILE A 688 10.04 7.18 -12.30
C ILE A 688 11.34 7.82 -12.80
N GLU A 689 11.48 8.03 -14.12
CA GLU A 689 12.69 8.62 -14.72
C GLU A 689 13.03 10.01 -14.14
N LYS A 690 12.01 10.84 -13.90
CA LYS A 690 12.18 12.20 -13.37
C LYS A 690 12.50 12.23 -11.88
N ASP A 691 11.75 11.47 -11.08
CA ASP A 691 11.71 11.64 -9.63
C ASP A 691 12.59 10.64 -8.88
N THR A 692 12.92 9.48 -9.46
CA THR A 692 13.65 8.38 -8.76
C THR A 692 15.06 8.14 -9.29
N LYS A 693 15.37 8.51 -10.55
CA LYS A 693 16.70 8.31 -11.14
C LYS A 693 17.78 9.07 -10.38
N VAL A 694 18.90 8.41 -10.13
CA VAL A 694 20.09 8.94 -9.46
C VAL A 694 21.36 8.51 -10.19
N LYS A 695 22.53 8.75 -9.59
CA LYS A 695 23.86 8.62 -10.22
C LYS A 695 24.11 7.24 -10.84
N CYS A 696 23.71 6.16 -10.16
CA CYS A 696 24.00 4.78 -10.58
C CYS A 696 22.75 3.89 -10.69
N GLY A 697 21.53 4.42 -10.61
CA GLY A 697 20.33 3.60 -10.73
C GLY A 697 19.07 4.38 -10.40
N TYR A 698 18.07 3.69 -9.86
CA TYR A 698 16.79 4.26 -9.46
C TYR A 698 16.62 4.08 -7.96
N ALA A 699 16.48 5.19 -7.23
CA ALA A 699 16.38 5.21 -5.78
C ALA A 699 14.92 5.22 -5.34
N THR A 700 14.60 4.39 -4.35
CA THR A 700 13.36 4.43 -3.58
C THR A 700 13.00 5.86 -3.15
N LEU A 701 11.72 6.26 -3.26
CA LEU A 701 11.26 7.52 -2.67
C LEU A 701 10.95 7.30 -1.20
N HIS A 702 11.67 8.00 -0.33
CA HIS A 702 11.35 8.04 1.09
C HIS A 702 10.02 8.76 1.32
N HIS A 703 9.72 9.79 0.51
CA HIS A 703 8.51 10.60 0.67
C HIS A 703 7.99 11.14 -0.68
N VAL A 704 6.87 10.60 -1.17
CA VAL A 704 6.31 10.89 -2.51
C VAL A 704 5.93 12.35 -2.76
N VAL A 705 5.75 13.16 -1.70
CA VAL A 705 5.34 14.58 -1.84
C VAL A 705 6.55 15.50 -2.06
N ASP A 706 7.64 15.32 -1.31
CA ASP A 706 8.83 16.20 -1.38
C ASP A 706 9.96 15.63 -2.25
N LYS A 707 9.83 14.36 -2.67
CA LYS A 707 10.77 13.64 -3.55
C LYS A 707 12.14 13.35 -2.94
N SER A 708 12.23 13.38 -1.61
CA SER A 708 13.34 12.79 -0.86
C SER A 708 13.45 11.29 -1.15
N LYS A 709 14.69 10.79 -1.13
CA LYS A 709 15.08 9.46 -1.60
C LYS A 709 15.74 8.68 -0.49
N GLU A 710 15.63 7.37 -0.58
CA GLU A 710 16.35 6.40 0.23
C GLU A 710 17.31 5.64 -0.68
N ASP A 711 18.53 5.36 -0.20
CA ASP A 711 19.55 4.72 -1.03
C ASP A 711 19.34 3.20 -1.10
N ARG A 712 18.38 2.79 -1.94
CA ARG A 712 18.05 1.39 -2.22
C ARG A 712 17.33 1.27 -3.57
N MET A 713 17.79 0.34 -4.41
CA MET A 713 17.09 -0.13 -5.61
C MET A 713 16.70 -1.60 -5.39
N GLU A 714 15.42 -1.84 -5.13
CA GLU A 714 14.86 -3.19 -4.91
C GLU A 714 15.00 -4.06 -6.17
N SER A 715 15.24 -5.35 -6.02
CA SER A 715 15.43 -6.27 -7.15
C SER A 715 14.24 -6.30 -8.13
N PHE A 716 13.01 -6.30 -7.60
CA PHE A 716 11.76 -6.31 -8.38
C PHE A 716 11.58 -5.10 -9.29
N PHE A 717 12.30 -3.98 -9.05
CA PHE A 717 12.23 -2.86 -9.97
C PHE A 717 12.69 -3.26 -11.38
N LEU A 718 13.71 -4.12 -11.47
CA LEU A 718 14.24 -4.61 -12.73
C LEU A 718 13.52 -5.88 -13.21
N SER A 719 13.11 -6.79 -12.32
CA SER A 719 12.38 -7.99 -12.73
C SER A 719 10.92 -7.74 -13.09
N GLU A 720 10.27 -6.73 -12.50
CA GLU A 720 8.85 -6.45 -12.72
C GLU A 720 8.57 -5.07 -13.32
N THR A 721 8.88 -3.98 -12.61
CA THR A 721 8.48 -2.62 -13.02
C THR A 721 9.01 -2.29 -14.41
N CYS A 722 10.29 -2.57 -14.68
CA CYS A 722 10.89 -2.41 -16.01
C CYS A 722 10.32 -3.40 -17.04
N LYS A 723 10.11 -4.67 -16.67
CA LYS A 723 9.57 -5.73 -17.53
C LYS A 723 8.17 -5.37 -18.05
N TYR A 724 7.25 -5.02 -17.16
CA TYR A 724 5.87 -4.65 -17.53
C TYR A 724 5.81 -3.32 -18.29
N LEU A 725 6.64 -2.32 -17.95
CA LEU A 725 6.73 -1.07 -18.73
C LEU A 725 7.23 -1.34 -20.15
N TYR A 726 8.25 -2.18 -20.33
CA TYR A 726 8.74 -2.55 -21.66
C TYR A 726 7.66 -3.29 -22.47
N LEU A 727 7.04 -4.32 -21.88
CA LEU A 727 5.98 -5.11 -22.52
C LEU A 727 4.75 -4.28 -22.90
N LEU A 728 4.35 -3.30 -22.07
CA LEU A 728 3.23 -2.41 -22.36
C LEU A 728 3.39 -1.65 -23.69
N PHE A 729 4.63 -1.30 -24.07
CA PHE A 729 4.92 -0.60 -25.34
C PHE A 729 5.40 -1.51 -26.47
N ASP A 730 5.73 -2.78 -26.20
CA ASP A 730 6.22 -3.73 -27.18
C ASP A 730 5.12 -4.68 -27.69
N GLU A 731 4.11 -4.14 -28.39
CA GLU A 731 2.99 -4.94 -28.92
C GLU A 731 3.43 -6.16 -29.74
N ASP A 732 4.58 -6.06 -30.41
CA ASP A 732 5.19 -7.10 -31.22
C ASP A 732 5.95 -8.18 -30.42
N ASN A 733 6.05 -8.06 -29.10
CA ASN A 733 6.80 -8.97 -28.24
C ASN A 733 6.35 -10.44 -28.43
N PRO A 734 7.28 -11.42 -28.43
CA PRO A 734 6.93 -12.82 -28.64
C PRO A 734 5.95 -13.40 -27.59
N LEU A 735 5.91 -12.84 -26.37
CA LEU A 735 4.92 -13.21 -25.35
C LEU A 735 3.49 -12.87 -25.79
N HIS A 736 3.23 -11.69 -26.35
CA HIS A 736 1.89 -11.30 -26.83
C HIS A 736 1.45 -12.16 -28.00
N LYS A 737 2.36 -12.45 -28.93
CA LYS A 737 2.11 -13.27 -30.11
C LYS A 737 1.87 -14.74 -29.79
N SER A 738 2.20 -15.17 -28.58
CA SER A 738 1.95 -16.54 -28.11
C SER A 738 0.50 -16.82 -27.72
N GLY A 739 -0.36 -15.81 -27.66
CA GLY A 739 -1.66 -15.94 -27.00
C GLY A 739 -1.49 -16.23 -25.50
N SER A 740 -2.57 -16.65 -24.83
CA SER A 740 -2.58 -16.97 -23.39
C SER A 740 -1.87 -18.29 -23.03
N ARG A 741 -0.67 -18.51 -23.58
CA ARG A 741 0.21 -19.67 -23.31
C ARG A 741 1.25 -19.41 -22.22
N TYR A 742 1.32 -18.19 -21.68
CA TYR A 742 2.24 -17.80 -20.61
C TYR A 742 1.48 -17.03 -19.55
N ILE A 743 1.94 -17.17 -18.30
CA ILE A 743 1.51 -16.39 -17.15
C ILE A 743 2.74 -15.93 -16.38
N PHE A 744 2.59 -14.85 -15.62
CA PHE A 744 3.62 -14.35 -14.71
C PHE A 744 3.36 -14.89 -13.29
N THR A 745 4.40 -15.16 -12.49
CA THR A 745 4.29 -15.37 -11.03
C THR A 745 3.87 -14.06 -10.33
N THR A 746 3.89 -13.99 -8.99
CA THR A 746 3.66 -12.73 -8.27
C THR A 746 4.86 -11.79 -8.39
N GLU A 747 6.09 -12.32 -8.50
CA GLU A 747 7.33 -11.58 -8.79
C GLU A 747 7.59 -11.43 -10.31
N GLY A 748 6.54 -11.49 -11.13
CA GLY A 748 6.64 -11.26 -12.57
C GLY A 748 7.46 -12.26 -13.40
N HIS A 749 7.80 -13.45 -12.89
CA HIS A 749 8.57 -14.46 -13.65
C HIS A 749 7.71 -15.23 -14.65
N ILE A 750 8.23 -15.47 -15.85
CA ILE A 750 7.49 -16.10 -16.96
C ILE A 750 7.39 -17.62 -16.79
N VAL A 751 6.17 -18.15 -16.79
CA VAL A 751 5.88 -19.60 -16.74
C VAL A 751 4.93 -19.99 -17.89
N PRO A 752 5.21 -21.06 -18.66
CA PRO A 752 4.28 -21.55 -19.68
C PRO A 752 3.07 -22.26 -19.04
N ILE A 753 1.89 -22.00 -19.62
CA ILE A 753 0.67 -22.75 -19.35
C ILE A 753 0.70 -24.00 -20.23
N ASP A 754 1.09 -25.13 -19.63
CA ASP A 754 1.42 -26.38 -20.33
C ASP A 754 0.69 -27.58 -19.71
N LEU A 755 0.34 -28.57 -20.55
CA LEU A 755 -0.25 -29.83 -20.12
C LEU A 755 0.72 -30.64 -19.23
N ARG A 756 2.04 -30.49 -19.43
CA ARG A 756 3.06 -31.13 -18.57
C ARG A 756 2.89 -30.82 -17.08
N PHE A 757 2.40 -29.63 -16.72
CA PHE A 757 2.16 -29.25 -15.32
C PHE A 757 0.82 -29.72 -14.78
N ARG A 758 -0.06 -30.28 -15.63
CA ARG A 758 -1.36 -30.82 -15.22
C ARG A 758 -1.29 -32.31 -14.88
N GLU A 759 -0.41 -33.05 -15.55
CA GLU A 759 -0.14 -34.46 -15.27
C GLU A 759 0.68 -34.60 -13.98
N LYS A 760 0.31 -35.53 -13.10
CA LYS A 760 1.07 -35.90 -11.89
C LYS A 760 1.83 -37.19 -12.19
N THR A 761 3.13 -37.24 -11.85
CA THR A 761 3.93 -38.48 -11.95
C THR A 761 3.79 -39.37 -10.71
N TRP A 762 3.06 -38.90 -9.69
CA TRP A 762 2.82 -39.59 -8.42
C TRP A 762 1.32 -39.79 -8.16
N GLU A 763 0.98 -40.82 -7.40
CA GLU A 763 -0.38 -41.04 -6.90
C GLU A 763 -0.64 -40.17 -5.65
N GLU A 764 -1.82 -39.53 -5.59
CA GLU A 764 -2.23 -38.80 -4.39
C GLU A 764 -2.82 -39.73 -3.33
N GLN A 765 -2.21 -39.76 -2.15
CA GLN A 765 -2.86 -40.28 -0.95
C GLN A 765 -3.98 -39.34 -0.54
N ALA A 766 -5.21 -39.66 -0.93
CA ALA A 766 -6.37 -38.79 -0.73
C ALA A 766 -7.07 -39.02 0.62
N PRO A 767 -7.08 -38.00 1.52
CA PRO A 767 -8.24 -37.70 2.34
C PRO A 767 -9.18 -36.73 1.60
N TRP A 768 -10.43 -36.63 2.05
CA TRP A 768 -11.46 -35.67 1.58
C TRP A 768 -12.10 -35.94 0.20
N LYS A 769 -12.92 -36.99 0.13
CA LYS A 769 -14.05 -37.06 -0.82
C LYS A 769 -15.26 -36.30 -0.28
N GLU A 770 -15.36 -35.01 -0.55
CA GLU A 770 -16.66 -34.32 -0.51
C GLU A 770 -17.43 -34.53 -1.82
N ALA A 771 -18.76 -34.58 -1.74
CA ALA A 771 -19.63 -34.88 -2.87
C ALA A 771 -19.55 -33.78 -3.95
N SER A 772 -18.92 -34.11 -5.08
CA SER A 772 -18.76 -33.20 -6.20
C SER A 772 -20.12 -32.83 -6.83
N LYS A 773 -20.53 -31.58 -6.66
CA LYS A 773 -21.23 -30.87 -7.74
C LYS A 773 -20.17 -30.27 -8.64
N ASP A 774 -20.20 -30.62 -9.92
CA ASP A 774 -19.36 -29.92 -10.90
C ASP A 774 -19.79 -28.45 -10.96
N PRO A 775 -18.84 -27.51 -11.10
CA PRO A 775 -19.18 -26.13 -11.39
C PRO A 775 -19.96 -26.08 -12.73
N PRO A 776 -20.93 -25.17 -12.88
CA PRO A 776 -21.69 -25.05 -14.13
C PRO A 776 -20.72 -24.77 -15.28
N ALA A 777 -20.79 -25.61 -16.33
CA ALA A 777 -19.85 -25.59 -17.46
C ALA A 777 -19.97 -24.36 -18.41
N ASN A 778 -20.72 -23.33 -17.99
CA ASN A 778 -20.93 -22.09 -18.73
C ASN A 778 -20.37 -20.88 -17.97
N ILE A 779 -19.06 -20.67 -18.11
CA ILE A 779 -18.46 -19.33 -18.07
C ILE A 779 -17.68 -19.17 -19.38
N SER A 780 -18.39 -19.16 -20.51
CA SER A 780 -17.84 -18.86 -21.83
C SER A 780 -17.99 -17.37 -22.18
N ASN A 781 -17.98 -16.49 -21.17
CA ASN A 781 -17.98 -15.03 -21.38
C ASN A 781 -16.56 -14.49 -21.60
N CYS A 782 -15.81 -15.14 -22.50
CA CYS A 782 -14.74 -14.48 -23.24
C CYS A 782 -15.37 -13.58 -24.33
N GLU A 783 -16.31 -12.72 -23.95
CA GLU A 783 -16.83 -11.69 -24.83
C GLU A 783 -15.72 -10.68 -25.08
N ARG A 784 -15.08 -10.80 -26.24
CA ARG A 784 -14.09 -9.85 -26.71
C ARG A 784 -14.74 -8.48 -26.72
N ILE A 785 -14.23 -7.56 -25.88
CA ILE A 785 -14.76 -6.20 -25.72
C ILE A 785 -15.03 -5.60 -27.11
N PRO A 786 -16.25 -5.09 -27.38
CA PRO A 786 -16.63 -4.56 -28.68
C PRO A 786 -15.60 -3.58 -29.21
N GLU A 787 -15.27 -3.64 -30.51
CA GLU A 787 -14.15 -2.87 -31.06
C GLU A 787 -14.33 -1.35 -30.86
N GLU A 788 -15.59 -0.91 -30.80
CA GLU A 788 -16.04 0.45 -30.48
C GLU A 788 -15.54 0.94 -29.11
N ARG A 789 -15.47 0.06 -28.10
CA ARG A 789 -14.96 0.37 -26.75
C ARG A 789 -13.43 0.45 -26.67
N ARG A 790 -12.68 0.04 -27.70
CA ARG A 790 -11.21 0.19 -27.72
C ARG A 790 -10.75 1.64 -27.84
N PHE A 791 -11.58 2.51 -28.40
CA PHE A 791 -11.24 3.91 -28.68
C PHE A 791 -12.06 4.92 -27.85
N ALA A 792 -13.05 4.45 -27.08
CA ALA A 792 -13.72 5.23 -26.05
C ALA A 792 -12.89 5.25 -24.75
N LEU A 793 -13.15 6.18 -23.84
CA LEU A 793 -12.58 6.11 -22.49
C LEU A 793 -13.04 4.82 -21.78
N PRO A 794 -12.16 4.11 -21.05
CA PRO A 794 -12.56 2.97 -20.23
C PRO A 794 -13.61 3.33 -19.17
N LEU A 795 -13.58 4.58 -18.68
CA LEU A 795 -14.51 5.11 -17.69
C LEU A 795 -15.11 6.42 -18.21
N LYS A 796 -16.45 6.59 -18.15
CA LYS A 796 -17.11 7.85 -18.55
C LYS A 796 -16.52 9.03 -17.75
N SER A 797 -16.25 10.15 -18.41
CA SER A 797 -15.50 11.28 -17.82
C SER A 797 -16.08 11.84 -16.52
N ALA A 798 -17.41 11.76 -16.33
CA ALA A 798 -18.05 12.15 -15.08
C ALA A 798 -17.53 11.33 -13.88
N TYR A 799 -17.33 10.02 -14.04
CA TYR A 799 -16.77 9.16 -13.02
C TYR A 799 -15.24 9.31 -12.90
N MET A 800 -14.53 9.64 -13.99
CA MET A 800 -13.10 10.03 -13.87
C MET A 800 -12.94 11.29 -13.00
N ARG A 801 -13.74 12.34 -13.23
CA ARG A 801 -13.73 13.55 -12.40
C ARG A 801 -14.15 13.28 -10.94
N GLN A 802 -15.07 12.34 -10.72
CA GLN A 802 -15.45 11.93 -9.37
C GLN A 802 -14.29 11.23 -8.63
N ILE A 803 -13.57 10.34 -9.32
CA ILE A 803 -12.36 9.70 -8.77
C ILE A 803 -11.29 10.77 -8.47
N ASP A 804 -11.05 11.70 -9.39
CA ASP A 804 -10.10 12.81 -9.20
C ASP A 804 -10.43 13.62 -7.94
N HIS A 805 -11.68 14.05 -7.79
CA HIS A 805 -12.13 14.73 -6.58
C HIS A 805 -11.97 13.88 -5.31
N MET A 806 -12.24 12.56 -5.39
CA MET A 806 -12.06 11.64 -4.27
C MET A 806 -10.59 11.49 -3.85
N VAL A 807 -9.65 11.60 -4.79
CA VAL A 807 -8.20 11.60 -4.49
C VAL A 807 -7.61 13.00 -4.29
N GLY A 808 -8.43 14.06 -4.21
CA GLY A 808 -7.97 15.44 -3.99
C GLY A 808 -7.25 16.08 -5.19
N LEU A 809 -7.60 15.69 -6.41
CA LEU A 809 -7.30 16.40 -7.65
C LEU A 809 -8.46 17.36 -7.99
N SER A 810 -8.13 18.56 -8.48
CA SER A 810 -9.06 19.65 -8.79
C SER A 810 -9.15 19.96 -10.28
#